data_AF-A0A7C7ITN0-F1
#
_entry.id   AF-A0A7C7ITN0-F1
#
_cell.length_a   1.000
_cell.length_b   1.000
_cell.length_c   1.000
_cell.angle_alpha   90.00
_cell.angle_beta   90.00
_cell.angle_gamma   90.00
#
_symmetry.space_group_name_H-M   'P 1'
#
loop_
_entity.id
_entity.type
_entity.pdbx_description
1 polymer ?
#
loop_
_entity_poly.entity_id
_entity_poly.type
_entity_poly.pdbx_seq_one_letter_code
_entity_poly.pdbx_strand_id
1 'polypeptide(L)'
;MIDVKCISEKTVKCIEINTHQEHLIMHLKILSYNWHEPYLCLLSKIGHTFLIVEPEISKENYRRWDKNMRPIPDNVILVSEKEAISQLDEGAVDLVIAHNIKDLVKIYEYSLPKILVFHNKLSTEIKLGNNKVSREDYLNKINPLLINVKKVFISESKRRDWGMTGDVILPGIDVNDYGGYRGDNPSVLRVGNLIKERDLMLGFTTSESILSGLPSVTLGLNPNIFESRISSGFDDLLDHYRSLRVYLHTTVNDYEDGYNLSLLEAMAVGMPVISIANKTSPIINGSLRVSISDDIQYLRTCAVRLLDDPILANSLGQKAKKTVRENFSQIKFLQLWVKSIEEAIVEFLERSQKKLSKKDIELNAQPENTSMPQYFQNIRDDIVSLVPDDAIDILEIGCAAGMTGNELKKKSGIYVAGVELDHRAAVEAKKVLDEVVEGNIETLTLPFKEKRFDCILFADVLEHLIDPLAVLKKTRKLLRANGTVIASIPNVQYLGLVNQLVEGNWTYQDEGILDRTHLRFFTYHEIVKLFGEAGYRISSINETLDPQYKDAKNQTTTLSIGRLSIQDLSPNELKRFFVYQYKITAKLKNVAGDEEYFTDIKENCMKDVLAEGKSLEDDGAYEEAIKTYAEAGSDHADYAKALARMGNCYMQLQNISSAENYYQKSLKVEPQGYVASVGLGLLEVQLDKYDDAIKRFLYVTQNYPDSDKAFSGLGIAYSKKNKTSEAMDAFSRALKLNITNKPAMSNLLELSYQSNQFGQVELAMKQYLETHPDNTDILFGLAGIQYKSNRFEDAQNTLSRLLEFNPN
;
A
#
# COMPACT_ATOMS: atom_id res chain seq x y z
N MET A 1 -22.16 54.77 -14.30
CA MET A 1 -20.70 55.02 -14.34
C MET A 1 -20.17 54.72 -12.95
N ILE A 2 -19.66 53.51 -12.77
CA ILE A 2 -19.06 53.03 -11.51
C ILE A 2 -17.71 52.46 -11.94
N ASP A 3 -16.65 53.01 -11.36
CA ASP A 3 -15.26 52.78 -11.72
C ASP A 3 -14.88 51.31 -11.59
N VAL A 4 -14.58 50.68 -12.73
CA VAL A 4 -13.88 49.40 -12.80
C VAL A 4 -12.44 49.70 -12.39
N LYS A 5 -12.10 49.51 -11.11
CA LYS A 5 -10.72 49.70 -10.64
C LYS A 5 -9.80 48.80 -11.47
N CYS A 6 -8.84 49.47 -12.12
CA CYS A 6 -7.85 48.90 -13.02
C CYS A 6 -7.19 47.66 -12.41
N ILE A 7 -7.45 46.51 -13.04
CA ILE A 7 -6.58 45.34 -12.92
C ILE A 7 -5.27 45.73 -13.57
N SER A 8 -4.21 45.80 -12.77
CA SER A 8 -2.87 46.06 -13.28
C SER A 8 -2.49 44.94 -14.26
N GLU A 9 -1.79 45.31 -15.33
CA GLU A 9 -1.13 44.38 -16.26
C GLU A 9 -0.23 43.33 -15.57
N LYS A 10 -0.01 43.40 -14.25
CA LYS A 10 0.80 42.45 -13.48
C LYS A 10 0.21 41.06 -13.35
N THR A 11 -1.12 40.86 -13.29
CA THR A 11 -1.66 39.49 -13.20
C THR A 11 -1.50 38.73 -14.52
N VAL A 12 -1.37 39.46 -15.64
CA VAL A 12 -1.04 38.89 -16.96
C VAL A 12 0.49 38.86 -17.18
N LYS A 13 1.25 39.83 -16.65
CA LYS A 13 2.73 39.86 -16.71
C LYS A 13 3.45 38.94 -15.73
N CYS A 14 2.83 38.51 -14.62
CA CYS A 14 3.40 37.46 -13.76
C CYS A 14 3.36 36.08 -14.44
N ILE A 15 2.67 35.99 -15.59
CA ILE A 15 2.66 34.85 -16.49
C ILE A 15 3.38 35.22 -17.81
N GLU A 16 4.36 36.15 -17.77
CA GLU A 16 5.37 36.27 -18.82
C GLU A 16 6.47 35.23 -18.59
N ILE A 17 6.53 34.32 -19.55
CA ILE A 17 7.40 33.16 -19.62
C ILE A 17 8.85 33.62 -19.73
N ASN A 18 9.67 33.31 -18.74
CA ASN A 18 11.12 33.40 -18.85
C ASN A 18 11.58 32.22 -19.74
N THR A 19 11.74 32.46 -21.04
CA THR A 19 11.92 31.44 -22.10
C THR A 19 13.31 30.83 -22.20
N HIS A 20 14.11 30.84 -21.12
CA HIS A 20 15.42 30.20 -21.11
C HIS A 20 15.60 29.36 -19.84
N GLN A 21 15.53 28.02 -20.02
CA GLN A 21 15.73 26.90 -19.07
C GLN A 21 14.46 26.28 -18.43
N GLU A 22 14.23 25.01 -18.76
CA GLU A 22 13.64 23.87 -18.01
C GLU A 22 12.42 24.06 -17.07
N HIS A 23 11.36 23.28 -17.31
CA HIS A 23 10.11 23.08 -16.56
C HIS A 23 9.83 23.97 -15.33
N LEU A 24 8.96 24.97 -15.53
CA LEU A 24 8.45 25.85 -14.47
C LEU A 24 7.54 25.08 -13.50
N ILE A 25 7.99 24.80 -12.27
CA ILE A 25 7.08 24.54 -11.14
C ILE A 25 6.34 25.85 -10.87
N MET A 26 5.02 25.91 -11.15
CA MET A 26 4.23 27.09 -10.80
C MET A 26 4.17 27.23 -9.27
N HIS A 27 4.95 28.15 -8.72
CA HIS A 27 4.93 28.43 -7.29
C HIS A 27 3.81 29.43 -6.98
N LEU A 28 2.58 28.93 -6.81
CA LEU A 28 1.40 29.75 -6.56
C LEU A 28 1.41 30.37 -5.15
N LYS A 29 0.81 31.53 -5.02
CA LYS A 29 0.36 32.12 -3.76
C LYS A 29 -1.15 31.89 -3.59
N ILE A 30 -1.49 30.94 -2.74
CA ILE A 30 -2.86 30.49 -2.49
C ILE A 30 -3.39 31.11 -1.20
N LEU A 31 -4.50 31.83 -1.28
CA LEU A 31 -5.20 32.32 -0.09
C LEU A 31 -6.25 31.30 0.37
N SER A 32 -6.27 30.95 1.64
CA SER A 32 -7.27 30.04 2.21
C SER A 32 -7.89 30.59 3.49
N TYR A 33 -9.21 30.43 3.61
CA TYR A 33 -9.99 30.79 4.80
C TYR A 33 -10.15 29.61 5.78
N ASN A 34 -9.33 28.56 5.66
CA ASN A 34 -9.35 27.43 6.59
C ASN A 34 -8.60 27.75 7.88
N TRP A 35 -8.98 27.06 8.96
CA TRP A 35 -8.36 27.17 10.27
C TRP A 35 -8.07 25.82 10.91
N HIS A 36 -8.22 24.72 10.16
CA HIS A 36 -7.97 23.38 10.66
C HIS A 36 -6.49 22.98 10.46
N GLU A 37 -5.66 23.18 11.49
CA GLU A 37 -4.19 23.06 11.42
C GLU A 37 -3.71 21.72 10.83
N PRO A 38 -4.19 20.53 11.26
CA PRO A 38 -3.77 19.27 10.66
C PRO A 38 -4.05 19.16 9.16
N TYR A 39 -5.14 19.76 8.70
CA TYR A 39 -5.54 19.73 7.29
C TYR A 39 -4.66 20.67 6.47
N LEU A 40 -4.33 21.84 7.02
CA LEU A 40 -3.46 22.81 6.38
C LEU A 40 -2.01 22.33 6.32
N CYS A 41 -1.50 21.66 7.36
CA CYS A 41 -0.19 21.00 7.30
C CYS A 41 -0.14 19.96 6.18
N LEU A 42 -1.19 19.16 6.03
CA LEU A 42 -1.29 18.20 4.94
C LEU A 42 -1.30 18.89 3.58
N LEU A 43 -2.19 19.87 3.39
CA LEU A 43 -2.32 20.61 2.13
C LEU A 43 -1.03 21.37 1.77
N SER A 44 -0.29 21.89 2.75
CA SER A 44 0.98 22.58 2.54
C SER A 44 2.04 21.73 1.85
N LYS A 45 1.98 20.39 1.96
CA LYS A 45 2.93 19.47 1.33
C LYS A 45 2.90 19.51 -0.20
N ILE A 46 1.93 20.17 -0.84
CA ILE A 46 1.93 20.38 -2.30
C ILE A 46 2.98 21.41 -2.77
N GLY A 47 3.58 22.18 -1.85
CA GLY A 47 4.73 23.03 -2.15
C GLY A 47 4.43 24.45 -2.66
N HIS A 48 3.19 24.92 -2.59
CA HIS A 48 2.83 26.33 -2.90
C HIS A 48 2.94 27.24 -1.66
N THR A 49 2.98 28.56 -1.83
CA THR A 49 2.83 29.50 -0.70
C THR A 49 1.37 29.55 -0.30
N PHE A 50 1.06 29.34 0.98
CA PHE A 50 -0.28 29.46 1.52
C PHE A 50 -0.40 30.68 2.42
N LEU A 51 -1.28 31.62 2.07
CA LEU A 51 -1.77 32.66 2.97
C LEU A 51 -2.98 32.10 3.72
N ILE A 52 -2.88 31.93 5.04
CA ILE A 52 -3.96 31.39 5.87
C ILE A 52 -4.57 32.51 6.69
N VAL A 53 -5.86 32.75 6.48
CA VAL A 53 -6.59 33.81 7.20
C VAL A 53 -6.93 33.34 8.60
N GLU A 54 -6.41 34.03 9.62
CA GLU A 54 -6.80 33.79 11.02
C GLU A 54 -8.17 34.44 11.31
N PRO A 55 -9.24 33.65 11.57
CA PRO A 55 -10.58 34.20 11.66
C PRO A 55 -10.77 34.99 12.96
N GLU A 56 -11.41 36.15 12.85
CA GLU A 56 -11.88 36.92 13.99
C GLU A 56 -13.16 36.29 14.58
N ILE A 57 -13.09 35.79 15.81
CA ILE A 57 -14.22 35.16 16.52
C ILE A 57 -15.15 36.24 17.11
N SER A 58 -14.55 37.28 17.68
CA SER A 58 -15.24 38.47 18.19
C SER A 58 -14.32 39.67 18.03
N LYS A 59 -14.82 40.90 18.19
CA LYS A 59 -14.03 42.13 18.02
C LYS A 59 -12.68 42.02 18.74
N GLU A 60 -11.58 42.11 17.98
CA GLU A 60 -10.18 42.02 18.42
C GLU A 60 -9.75 40.66 19.02
N ASN A 61 -10.57 39.62 18.87
CA ASN A 61 -10.30 38.26 19.34
C ASN A 61 -10.23 37.30 18.15
N TYR A 62 -9.03 36.78 17.88
CA TYR A 62 -8.74 35.95 16.73
C TYR A 62 -8.51 34.51 17.14
N ARG A 63 -9.00 33.56 16.34
CA ARG A 63 -8.53 32.17 16.46
C ARG A 63 -7.12 32.08 15.89
N ARG A 64 -6.13 31.98 16.77
CA ARG A 64 -4.74 31.82 16.38
C ARG A 64 -4.39 30.36 16.11
N TRP A 65 -3.39 30.16 15.25
CA TRP A 65 -2.81 28.84 15.02
C TRP A 65 -2.25 28.24 16.31
N ASP A 66 -2.71 27.04 16.66
CA ASP A 66 -2.18 26.32 17.84
C ASP A 66 -0.90 25.55 17.49
N LYS A 67 0.25 26.17 17.81
CA LYS A 67 1.58 25.58 17.58
C LYS A 67 1.85 24.32 18.40
N ASN A 68 1.14 24.12 19.52
CA ASN A 68 1.26 22.89 20.30
C ASN A 68 0.56 21.72 19.61
N MET A 69 -0.44 22.00 18.77
CA MET A 69 -1.14 20.99 17.98
C MET A 69 -0.44 20.68 16.66
N ARG A 70 0.06 21.69 15.94
CA ARG A 70 0.89 21.46 14.74
C ARG A 70 1.88 22.61 14.57
N PRO A 71 3.11 22.34 14.10
CA PRO A 71 3.99 23.42 13.66
C PRO A 71 3.37 24.13 12.44
N ILE A 72 3.70 25.40 12.27
CA ILE A 72 3.38 26.14 11.04
C ILE A 72 4.38 25.67 9.97
N PRO A 73 3.93 25.14 8.82
CA PRO A 73 4.83 24.78 7.72
C PRO A 73 5.59 25.99 7.15
N ASP A 74 6.79 25.76 6.62
CA ASP A 74 7.67 26.85 6.13
C ASP A 74 7.04 27.66 4.99
N ASN A 75 6.15 27.05 4.20
CA ASN A 75 5.43 27.66 3.10
C ASN A 75 4.04 28.21 3.49
N VAL A 76 3.73 28.28 4.79
CA VAL A 76 2.47 28.84 5.32
C VAL A 76 2.74 30.17 6.00
N ILE A 77 2.00 31.20 5.59
CA ILE A 77 2.03 32.55 6.15
C ILE A 77 0.65 32.85 6.74
N LEU A 78 0.60 33.09 8.05
CA LEU A 78 -0.63 33.50 8.73
C LEU A 78 -0.87 34.99 8.49
N VAL A 79 -2.09 35.33 8.08
CA VAL A 79 -2.48 36.72 7.77
C VAL A 79 -3.80 37.06 8.45
N SER A 80 -3.96 38.33 8.82
CA SER A 80 -5.26 38.89 9.21
C SER A 80 -6.19 39.03 8.00
N GLU A 81 -7.49 39.16 8.25
CA GLU A 81 -8.46 39.41 7.19
C GLU A 81 -8.16 40.71 6.40
N LYS A 82 -7.64 41.74 7.09
CA LYS A 82 -7.24 43.00 6.44
C LYS A 82 -6.05 42.82 5.50
N GLU A 83 -5.04 42.04 5.90
CA GLU A 83 -3.87 41.74 5.06
C GLU A 83 -4.25 40.87 3.87
N ALA A 84 -5.14 39.89 4.06
CA ALA A 84 -5.68 39.07 2.98
C ALA A 84 -6.40 39.91 1.91
N ILE A 85 -7.24 40.87 2.34
CA ILE A 85 -7.89 41.82 1.43
C ILE A 85 -6.86 42.71 0.72
N SER A 86 -5.84 43.21 1.41
CA SER A 86 -4.75 43.99 0.78
C SER A 86 -4.05 43.19 -0.32
N GLN A 87 -3.72 41.91 -0.05
CA GLN A 87 -3.07 41.03 -1.04
C GLN A 87 -3.97 40.76 -2.26
N LEU A 88 -5.29 40.65 -2.06
CA LEU A 88 -6.26 40.51 -3.14
C LEU A 88 -6.39 41.81 -3.96
N ASP A 89 -6.50 42.96 -3.30
CA ASP A 89 -6.59 44.29 -3.92
C ASP A 89 -5.32 44.62 -4.74
N GLU A 90 -4.15 44.16 -4.28
CA GLU A 90 -2.86 44.30 -4.96
C GLU A 90 -2.68 43.29 -6.13
N GLY A 91 -3.60 42.32 -6.29
CA GLY A 91 -3.51 41.27 -7.29
C GLY A 91 -2.36 40.28 -7.03
N ALA A 92 -1.95 40.12 -5.78
CA ALA A 92 -0.79 39.33 -5.37
C ALA A 92 -1.11 37.86 -5.01
N VAL A 93 -2.37 37.44 -5.18
CA VAL A 93 -2.91 36.10 -4.91
C VAL A 93 -3.30 35.45 -6.23
N ASP A 94 -2.85 34.21 -6.45
CA ASP A 94 -3.07 33.47 -7.70
C ASP A 94 -4.34 32.61 -7.67
N LEU A 95 -4.74 32.13 -6.48
CA LEU A 95 -5.93 31.30 -6.30
C LEU A 95 -6.48 31.45 -4.87
N VAL A 96 -7.81 31.34 -4.73
CA VAL A 96 -8.46 31.32 -3.41
C VAL A 96 -9.17 30.00 -3.14
N ILE A 97 -8.95 29.43 -1.96
CA ILE A 97 -9.70 28.28 -1.42
C ILE A 97 -10.66 28.78 -0.34
N ALA A 98 -11.94 28.85 -0.69
CA ALA A 98 -13.06 29.11 0.22
C ALA A 98 -13.51 27.80 0.90
N HIS A 99 -13.91 27.88 2.17
CA HIS A 99 -14.33 26.70 2.94
C HIS A 99 -15.81 26.73 3.33
N ASN A 100 -16.51 27.83 3.03
CA ASN A 100 -17.95 27.96 3.15
C ASN A 100 -18.47 29.08 2.21
N ILE A 101 -19.79 29.20 2.10
CA ILE A 101 -20.43 30.19 1.24
C ILE A 101 -20.12 31.63 1.67
N LYS A 102 -19.92 31.91 2.97
CA LYS A 102 -19.58 33.26 3.45
C LYS A 102 -18.20 33.68 2.96
N ASP A 103 -17.23 32.78 2.98
CA ASP A 103 -15.89 33.04 2.42
C ASP A 103 -16.01 33.39 0.94
N LEU A 104 -16.81 32.63 0.19
CA LEU A 104 -17.02 32.86 -1.23
C LEU A 104 -17.69 34.21 -1.53
N VAL A 105 -18.65 34.63 -0.71
CA VAL A 105 -19.29 35.95 -0.83
C VAL A 105 -18.26 37.07 -0.64
N LYS A 106 -17.32 36.94 0.30
CA LYS A 106 -16.27 37.96 0.54
C LYS A 106 -15.37 38.16 -0.67
N ILE A 107 -15.07 37.10 -1.41
CA ILE A 107 -14.14 37.12 -2.55
C ILE A 107 -14.85 37.16 -3.91
N TYR A 108 -16.18 37.29 -3.92
CA TYR A 108 -17.00 37.11 -5.12
C TYR A 108 -16.62 38.07 -6.26
N GLU A 109 -16.30 39.33 -5.90
CA GLU A 109 -15.99 40.38 -6.88
C GLU A 109 -14.60 40.28 -7.50
N TYR A 110 -13.68 39.50 -6.90
CA TYR A 110 -12.32 39.38 -7.40
C TYR A 110 -12.25 38.40 -8.58
N SER A 111 -11.60 38.80 -9.67
CA SER A 111 -11.47 37.97 -10.87
C SER A 111 -10.20 37.11 -10.84
N LEU A 112 -10.27 36.00 -10.11
CA LEU A 112 -9.22 34.98 -10.02
C LEU A 112 -9.83 33.57 -9.87
N PRO A 113 -9.04 32.50 -10.08
CA PRO A 113 -9.44 31.11 -9.81
C PRO A 113 -9.93 30.92 -8.37
N LYS A 114 -11.05 30.19 -8.20
CA LYS A 114 -11.65 29.92 -6.90
C LYS A 114 -12.02 28.45 -6.75
N ILE A 115 -11.71 27.89 -5.59
CA ILE A 115 -12.17 26.58 -5.13
C ILE A 115 -13.07 26.79 -3.92
N LEU A 116 -14.22 26.10 -3.88
CA LEU A 116 -15.06 25.99 -2.70
C LEU A 116 -15.03 24.55 -2.16
N VAL A 117 -14.64 24.41 -0.89
CA VAL A 117 -14.63 23.15 -0.17
C VAL A 117 -15.91 22.97 0.64
N PHE A 118 -16.56 21.82 0.47
CA PHE A 118 -17.79 21.47 1.18
C PHE A 118 -17.50 20.52 2.35
N HIS A 119 -17.51 21.06 3.56
CA HIS A 119 -17.20 20.35 4.82
C HIS A 119 -18.39 19.75 5.54
N ASN A 120 -19.61 20.19 5.23
CA ASN A 120 -20.84 19.71 5.88
C ASN A 120 -21.81 19.15 4.84
N LYS A 121 -22.70 18.26 5.25
CA LYS A 121 -23.90 17.93 4.48
C LYS A 121 -24.83 19.14 4.44
N LEU A 122 -25.50 19.37 3.32
CA LEU A 122 -26.51 20.43 3.19
C LEU A 122 -27.70 20.16 4.13
N SER A 123 -28.08 18.89 4.29
CA SER A 123 -29.09 18.48 5.28
C SER A 123 -28.73 18.92 6.71
N THR A 124 -27.45 18.83 7.07
CA THR A 124 -26.93 19.29 8.37
C THR A 124 -27.00 20.81 8.51
N GLU A 125 -26.56 21.56 7.50
CA GLU A 125 -26.63 23.03 7.47
C GLU A 125 -28.08 23.52 7.65
N ILE A 126 -29.03 22.93 6.92
CA ILE A 126 -30.46 23.29 7.00
C ILE A 126 -31.03 22.98 8.38
N LYS A 127 -30.68 21.82 8.95
CA LYS A 127 -31.19 21.37 10.24
C LYS A 127 -30.65 22.23 11.39
N LEU A 128 -29.37 22.59 11.36
CA LEU A 128 -28.77 23.55 12.31
C LEU A 128 -29.39 24.96 12.18
N GLY A 129 -29.84 25.32 10.98
CA GLY A 129 -30.64 26.51 10.73
C GLY A 129 -32.11 26.42 11.20
N ASN A 130 -32.48 25.39 11.96
CA ASN A 130 -33.86 25.09 12.39
C ASN A 130 -34.85 24.96 11.23
N ASN A 131 -34.42 24.45 10.07
CA ASN A 131 -35.24 24.31 8.86
C ASN A 131 -35.89 25.63 8.38
N LYS A 132 -35.27 26.78 8.68
CA LYS A 132 -35.78 28.11 8.27
C LYS A 132 -35.83 28.33 6.76
N VAL A 133 -35.11 27.51 5.99
CA VAL A 133 -35.00 27.61 4.52
C VAL A 133 -35.16 26.20 3.95
N SER A 134 -35.95 26.06 2.89
CA SER A 134 -36.04 24.78 2.18
C SER A 134 -34.74 24.48 1.43
N ARG A 135 -34.48 23.20 1.15
CA ARG A 135 -33.30 22.79 0.38
C ARG A 135 -33.22 23.47 -0.99
N GLU A 136 -34.35 23.52 -1.68
CA GLU A 136 -34.45 24.12 -3.01
C GLU A 136 -34.20 25.62 -2.97
N ASP A 137 -34.81 26.33 -2.01
CA ASP A 137 -34.59 27.77 -1.83
C ASP A 137 -33.14 28.09 -1.47
N TYR A 138 -32.50 27.23 -0.68
CA TYR A 138 -31.09 27.40 -0.32
C TYR A 138 -30.19 27.24 -1.54
N LEU A 139 -30.37 26.17 -2.32
CA LEU A 139 -29.60 25.92 -3.55
C LEU A 139 -29.81 27.03 -4.58
N ASN A 140 -31.06 27.48 -4.78
CA ASN A 140 -31.39 28.58 -5.69
C ASN A 140 -30.67 29.88 -5.34
N LYS A 141 -30.49 30.17 -4.04
CA LYS A 141 -29.77 31.38 -3.58
C LYS A 141 -28.27 31.32 -3.82
N ILE A 142 -27.65 30.15 -3.66
CA ILE A 142 -26.19 30.03 -3.75
C ILE A 142 -25.70 29.69 -5.17
N ASN A 143 -26.52 29.06 -6.01
CA ASN A 143 -26.13 28.63 -7.36
C ASN A 143 -25.47 29.75 -8.18
N PRO A 144 -25.95 31.00 -8.16
CA PRO A 144 -25.27 32.12 -8.84
C PRO A 144 -23.83 32.36 -8.36
N LEU A 145 -23.56 32.17 -7.06
CA LEU A 145 -22.22 32.33 -6.47
C LEU A 145 -21.27 31.20 -6.89
N LEU A 146 -21.82 30.03 -7.26
CA LEU A 146 -21.05 28.83 -7.60
C LEU A 146 -20.69 28.73 -9.08
N ILE A 147 -21.09 29.72 -9.89
CA ILE A 147 -20.69 29.85 -11.29
C ILE A 147 -19.19 30.13 -11.33
N ASN A 148 -18.46 29.39 -12.17
CA ASN A 148 -17.01 29.50 -12.31
C ASN A 148 -16.19 29.24 -11.03
N VAL A 149 -16.78 28.52 -10.07
CA VAL A 149 -16.12 28.08 -8.85
C VAL A 149 -15.95 26.57 -8.91
N LYS A 150 -14.71 26.11 -8.79
CA LYS A 150 -14.37 24.69 -8.68
C LYS A 150 -14.91 24.17 -7.36
N LYS A 151 -15.56 23.00 -7.38
CA LYS A 151 -16.25 22.43 -6.21
C LYS A 151 -15.48 21.21 -5.74
N VAL A 152 -15.10 21.21 -4.47
CA VAL A 152 -14.39 20.08 -3.83
C VAL A 152 -15.20 19.62 -2.62
N PHE A 153 -15.51 18.33 -2.58
CA PHE A 153 -16.23 17.68 -1.49
C PHE A 153 -15.26 16.79 -0.71
N ILE A 154 -15.29 16.86 0.62
CA ILE A 154 -14.40 16.01 1.44
C ILE A 154 -14.90 14.57 1.62
N SER A 155 -16.07 14.26 1.06
CA SER A 155 -16.61 12.91 0.99
C SER A 155 -17.67 12.78 -0.12
N GLU A 156 -17.85 11.55 -0.58
CA GLU A 156 -18.88 11.23 -1.55
C GLU A 156 -20.29 11.36 -0.96
N SER A 157 -20.49 11.10 0.34
CA SER A 157 -21.79 11.34 0.98
C SER A 157 -22.15 12.82 1.00
N LYS A 158 -21.19 13.71 1.23
CA LYS A 158 -21.43 15.16 1.17
C LYS A 158 -21.76 15.59 -0.25
N ARG A 159 -21.01 15.13 -1.27
CA ARG A 159 -21.33 15.44 -2.67
C ARG A 159 -22.74 15.01 -3.06
N ARG A 160 -23.14 13.78 -2.72
CA ARG A 160 -24.49 13.27 -2.95
C ARG A 160 -25.55 14.07 -2.18
N ASP A 161 -25.27 14.38 -0.92
CA ASP A 161 -26.19 15.17 -0.09
C ASP A 161 -26.30 16.61 -0.58
N TRP A 162 -25.32 17.19 -1.28
CA TRP A 162 -25.48 18.49 -1.95
C TRP A 162 -26.17 18.36 -3.31
N GLY A 163 -26.07 17.20 -3.97
CA GLY A 163 -26.67 16.96 -5.28
C GLY A 163 -25.97 17.70 -6.42
N MET A 164 -24.67 17.95 -6.27
CA MET A 164 -23.85 18.70 -7.21
C MET A 164 -22.69 17.87 -7.77
N THR A 165 -22.15 18.29 -8.91
CA THR A 165 -20.88 17.78 -9.43
C THR A 165 -19.70 18.52 -8.78
N GLY A 166 -18.56 17.85 -8.72
CA GLY A 166 -17.34 18.36 -8.12
C GLY A 166 -16.42 17.21 -7.74
N ASP A 167 -15.17 17.54 -7.45
CA ASP A 167 -14.16 16.56 -7.08
C ASP A 167 -14.43 16.06 -5.66
N VAL A 168 -14.12 14.79 -5.41
CA VAL A 168 -14.18 14.21 -4.06
C VAL A 168 -12.77 13.93 -3.59
N ILE A 169 -12.34 14.65 -2.55
CA ILE A 169 -11.01 14.51 -1.97
C ILE A 169 -11.17 14.08 -0.51
N LEU A 170 -11.01 12.78 -0.27
CA LEU A 170 -11.00 12.22 1.09
C LEU A 170 -9.79 12.74 1.88
N PRO A 171 -9.85 12.80 3.23
CA PRO A 171 -8.67 13.12 4.04
C PRO A 171 -7.48 12.21 3.74
N GLY A 172 -6.27 12.76 3.83
CA GLY A 172 -5.02 12.02 3.68
C GLY A 172 -4.31 11.85 5.03
N ILE A 173 -3.95 10.62 5.38
CA ILE A 173 -3.21 10.28 6.59
C ILE A 173 -1.98 9.46 6.19
N ASP A 174 -0.81 9.85 6.68
CA ASP A 174 0.36 8.97 6.67
C ASP A 174 0.41 8.25 8.02
N VAL A 175 0.20 6.94 8.01
CA VAL A 175 0.19 6.10 9.22
C VAL A 175 1.55 6.01 9.91
N ASN A 176 2.63 6.44 9.24
CA ASN A 176 3.97 6.48 9.82
C ASN A 176 4.16 7.68 10.77
N ASP A 177 3.40 8.77 10.56
CA ASP A 177 3.48 10.00 11.37
C ASP A 177 2.97 9.80 12.82
N TYR A 178 2.25 8.71 13.08
CA TYR A 178 1.50 8.49 14.33
C TYR A 178 2.12 7.40 15.24
N GLY A 179 3.25 6.80 14.86
CA GLY A 179 3.91 5.77 15.66
C GLY A 179 3.07 4.49 15.83
N GLY A 180 2.99 3.98 17.05
CA GLY A 180 2.37 2.67 17.32
C GLY A 180 1.56 2.61 18.61
N TYR A 181 0.46 1.85 18.54
CA TYR A 181 -0.46 1.53 19.63
C TYR A 181 0.20 0.68 20.73
N ARG A 182 -0.02 1.09 21.99
CA ARG A 182 0.37 0.35 23.20
C ARG A 182 -0.85 -0.25 23.90
N GLY A 183 -1.93 0.54 24.00
CA GLY A 183 -3.16 0.17 24.69
C GLY A 183 -2.95 -0.14 26.17
N ASP A 184 -1.94 0.40 26.85
CA ASP A 184 -1.64 0.05 28.24
C ASP A 184 -2.72 0.48 29.25
N ASN A 185 -3.60 1.42 28.91
CA ASN A 185 -4.67 1.92 29.78
C ASN A 185 -6.07 1.44 29.31
N PRO A 186 -6.79 0.63 30.12
CA PRO A 186 -8.13 0.16 29.82
C PRO A 186 -9.17 1.27 30.04
N SER A 187 -9.16 2.30 29.18
CA SER A 187 -10.20 3.34 29.11
C SER A 187 -10.65 3.57 27.67
N VAL A 188 -11.88 4.03 27.50
CA VAL A 188 -12.45 4.41 26.20
C VAL A 188 -12.16 5.88 25.90
N LEU A 189 -11.67 6.21 24.71
CA LEU A 189 -11.41 7.57 24.28
C LEU A 189 -12.56 8.11 23.42
N ARG A 190 -12.96 9.35 23.70
CA ARG A 190 -13.74 10.21 22.81
C ARG A 190 -12.94 11.47 22.48
N VAL A 191 -12.91 11.87 21.22
CA VAL A 191 -12.29 13.13 20.80
C VAL A 191 -13.28 13.96 20.01
N GLY A 192 -13.47 15.21 20.42
CA GLY A 192 -14.37 16.14 19.75
C GLY A 192 -14.68 17.35 20.61
N ASN A 193 -15.10 18.43 19.96
CA ASN A 193 -15.54 19.65 20.63
C ASN A 193 -17.06 19.71 20.66
N LEU A 194 -17.64 20.35 21.67
CA LEU A 194 -19.07 20.59 21.79
C LEU A 194 -19.93 19.34 21.47
N ILE A 195 -19.49 18.16 21.93
CA ILE A 195 -20.06 16.87 21.54
C ILE A 195 -21.53 16.79 21.98
N LYS A 196 -21.82 17.24 23.21
CA LYS A 196 -23.17 17.28 23.80
C LYS A 196 -24.08 18.30 23.12
N GLU A 197 -23.55 19.48 22.82
CA GLU A 197 -24.29 20.55 22.15
C GLU A 197 -24.59 20.20 20.68
N ARG A 198 -23.78 19.31 20.09
CA ARG A 198 -23.93 18.79 18.73
C ARG A 198 -24.43 17.35 18.70
N ASP A 199 -25.21 16.94 19.69
CA ASP A 199 -25.71 15.57 19.85
C ASP A 199 -26.39 15.04 18.57
N LEU A 200 -27.15 15.89 17.88
CA LEU A 200 -27.80 15.57 16.60
C LEU A 200 -26.84 14.92 15.58
N MET A 201 -25.61 15.41 15.49
CA MET A 201 -24.62 14.96 14.51
C MET A 201 -23.53 14.06 15.14
N LEU A 202 -23.17 14.28 16.41
CA LEU A 202 -22.08 13.56 17.09
C LEU A 202 -22.55 12.42 18.01
N GLY A 203 -23.86 12.26 18.21
CA GLY A 203 -24.46 11.14 18.95
C GLY A 203 -23.99 11.03 20.40
N PHE A 204 -23.88 12.16 21.11
CA PHE A 204 -23.52 12.21 22.53
C PHE A 204 -24.39 11.32 23.40
N THR A 205 -25.72 11.40 23.28
CA THR A 205 -26.67 10.63 24.10
C THR A 205 -26.46 9.12 23.91
N THR A 206 -26.21 8.70 22.67
CA THR A 206 -25.84 7.32 22.34
C THR A 206 -24.49 6.95 22.96
N SER A 207 -23.49 7.84 22.85
CA SER A 207 -22.17 7.61 23.43
C SER A 207 -22.21 7.43 24.96
N GLU A 208 -23.01 8.23 25.67
CA GLU A 208 -23.19 8.11 27.13
C GLU A 208 -23.86 6.78 27.51
N SER A 209 -24.82 6.33 26.71
CA SER A 209 -25.50 5.05 26.92
C SER A 209 -24.53 3.87 26.77
N ILE A 210 -23.62 3.92 25.80
CA ILE A 210 -22.57 2.92 25.61
C ILE A 210 -21.59 2.95 26.78
N LEU A 211 -21.17 4.15 27.21
CA LEU A 211 -20.10 4.35 28.18
C LEU A 211 -20.51 4.28 29.65
N SER A 212 -21.81 4.26 29.97
CA SER A 212 -22.31 4.33 31.35
C SER A 212 -21.56 3.38 32.31
N GLY A 213 -20.83 3.89 33.29
CA GLY A 213 -20.06 3.05 34.23
C GLY A 213 -18.81 2.36 33.67
N LEU A 214 -18.36 2.71 32.46
CA LEU A 214 -17.06 2.30 31.90
C LEU A 214 -16.03 3.42 32.09
N PRO A 215 -14.75 3.07 32.31
CA PRO A 215 -13.67 4.07 32.35
C PRO A 215 -13.56 4.75 30.97
N SER A 216 -13.64 6.08 30.93
CA SER A 216 -13.55 6.83 29.68
C SER A 216 -12.89 8.19 29.86
N VAL A 217 -12.26 8.65 28.78
CA VAL A 217 -11.61 9.96 28.68
C VAL A 217 -12.23 10.70 27.50
N THR A 218 -12.55 11.98 27.70
CA THR A 218 -13.07 12.85 26.64
C THR A 218 -12.13 14.02 26.44
N LEU A 219 -11.57 14.13 25.23
CA LEU A 219 -10.69 15.23 24.85
C LEU A 219 -11.38 16.20 23.88
N GLY A 220 -11.29 17.48 24.20
CA GLY A 220 -11.82 18.61 23.44
C GLY A 220 -12.54 19.64 24.32
N LEU A 221 -12.93 20.76 23.70
CA LEU A 221 -13.69 21.83 24.33
C LEU A 221 -15.14 21.37 24.52
N ASN A 222 -15.46 20.84 25.70
CA ASN A 222 -16.81 20.39 26.06
C ASN A 222 -17.19 20.90 27.46
N PRO A 223 -17.71 22.14 27.59
CA PRO A 223 -18.00 22.73 28.90
C PRO A 223 -19.06 21.98 29.71
N ASN A 224 -19.90 21.18 29.05
CA ASN A 224 -21.02 20.46 29.67
C ASN A 224 -20.82 18.93 29.77
N ILE A 225 -19.58 18.44 29.61
CA ILE A 225 -19.20 17.03 29.80
C ILE A 225 -18.22 16.97 30.97
N PHE A 226 -18.59 16.21 32.01
CA PHE A 226 -17.78 16.04 33.22
C PHE A 226 -16.40 15.45 32.87
N GLU A 227 -15.34 15.97 33.49
CA GLU A 227 -13.93 15.58 33.27
C GLU A 227 -13.39 15.75 31.84
N SER A 228 -14.16 16.32 30.90
CA SER A 228 -13.62 16.67 29.59
C SER A 228 -12.59 17.79 29.71
N ARG A 229 -11.48 17.66 28.98
CA ARG A 229 -10.45 18.71 28.89
C ARG A 229 -9.94 18.86 27.47
N ILE A 230 -9.37 20.02 27.16
CA ILE A 230 -8.63 20.23 25.90
C ILE A 230 -7.28 19.51 26.02
N SER A 231 -6.78 18.95 24.93
CA SER A 231 -5.42 18.42 24.85
C SER A 231 -4.40 19.53 25.07
N SER A 232 -3.29 19.26 25.76
CA SER A 232 -2.22 20.28 25.93
C SER A 232 -1.35 20.45 24.67
N GLY A 233 -1.53 19.59 23.67
CA GLY A 233 -0.84 19.62 22.39
C GLY A 233 -1.03 18.30 21.63
N PHE A 234 -0.32 18.13 20.52
CA PHE A 234 -0.43 16.91 19.74
C PHE A 234 0.21 15.71 20.41
N ASP A 235 1.31 15.89 21.14
CA ASP A 235 1.95 14.78 21.86
C ASP A 235 1.03 14.20 22.94
N ASP A 236 0.29 15.05 23.66
CA ASP A 236 -0.73 14.63 24.63
C ASP A 236 -1.87 13.86 23.94
N LEU A 237 -2.39 14.39 22.83
CA LEU A 237 -3.43 13.71 22.04
C LEU A 237 -2.94 12.37 21.49
N LEU A 238 -1.73 12.35 20.94
CA LEU A 238 -1.09 11.16 20.38
C LEU A 238 -0.83 10.12 21.45
N ASP A 239 -0.40 10.51 22.65
CA ASP A 239 -0.23 9.57 23.75
C ASP A 239 -1.57 8.97 24.19
N HIS A 240 -2.68 9.71 24.16
CA HIS A 240 -4.01 9.13 24.42
C HIS A 240 -4.42 8.13 23.33
N TYR A 241 -4.16 8.42 22.05
CA TYR A 241 -4.38 7.44 20.98
C TYR A 241 -3.54 6.18 21.14
N ARG A 242 -2.33 6.30 21.68
CA ARG A 242 -1.38 5.19 21.86
C ARG A 242 -1.64 4.40 23.13
N SER A 243 -2.03 5.04 24.22
CA SER A 243 -2.17 4.43 25.54
C SER A 243 -3.55 3.86 25.81
N LEU A 244 -4.61 4.55 25.39
CA LEU A 244 -5.98 4.13 25.72
C LEU A 244 -6.41 2.93 24.89
N ARG A 245 -7.29 2.11 25.44
CA ARG A 245 -7.60 0.81 24.87
C ARG A 245 -8.49 0.88 23.63
N VAL A 246 -9.48 1.75 23.59
CA VAL A 246 -10.47 1.76 22.50
C VAL A 246 -10.99 3.17 22.22
N TYR A 247 -11.20 3.49 20.95
CA TYR A 247 -11.84 4.74 20.51
C TYR A 247 -13.34 4.52 20.29
N LEU A 248 -14.18 5.44 20.75
CA LEU A 248 -15.63 5.41 20.49
C LEU A 248 -16.03 6.50 19.49
N HIS A 249 -16.74 6.11 18.44
CA HIS A 249 -17.23 6.99 17.39
C HIS A 249 -18.75 6.89 17.21
N THR A 250 -19.47 8.00 17.37
CA THR A 250 -20.94 7.99 17.40
C THR A 250 -21.57 8.99 16.43
N THR A 251 -20.89 9.33 15.33
CA THR A 251 -21.48 10.27 14.36
C THR A 251 -22.68 9.67 13.64
N VAL A 252 -23.75 10.45 13.58
CA VAL A 252 -25.04 10.00 13.06
C VAL A 252 -25.04 10.05 11.54
N ASN A 253 -25.35 8.91 10.91
CA ASN A 253 -25.31 8.70 9.45
C ASN A 253 -26.01 9.79 8.63
N ASP A 254 -27.15 10.28 9.10
CA ASP A 254 -27.95 11.23 8.32
C ASP A 254 -27.30 12.62 8.26
N TYR A 255 -26.49 12.97 9.25
CA TYR A 255 -25.92 14.31 9.39
C TYR A 255 -24.42 14.36 9.14
N GLU A 256 -23.71 13.25 9.34
CA GLU A 256 -22.27 13.21 9.13
C GLU A 256 -21.75 11.91 8.51
N ASP A 257 -20.51 12.00 8.04
CA ASP A 257 -19.77 10.82 7.61
C ASP A 257 -19.39 9.92 8.78
N GLY A 258 -19.22 8.63 8.49
CA GLY A 258 -18.83 7.59 9.44
C GLY A 258 -17.37 7.65 9.87
N TYR A 259 -16.71 8.77 9.59
CA TYR A 259 -15.37 9.09 10.04
C TYR A 259 -15.19 10.61 10.17
N ASN A 260 -14.28 10.99 11.07
CA ASN A 260 -13.70 12.32 11.16
C ASN A 260 -12.17 12.18 11.27
N LEU A 261 -11.45 13.29 11.29
CA LEU A 261 -9.99 13.21 11.33
C LEU A 261 -9.49 12.52 12.61
N SER A 262 -10.08 12.82 13.77
CA SER A 262 -9.64 12.22 15.04
C SER A 262 -9.83 10.70 15.09
N LEU A 263 -10.89 10.18 14.46
CA LEU A 263 -11.08 8.75 14.25
C LEU A 263 -9.95 8.18 13.38
N LEU A 264 -9.67 8.80 12.24
CA LEU A 264 -8.65 8.33 11.31
C LEU A 264 -7.24 8.36 11.95
N GLU A 265 -6.96 9.37 12.79
CA GLU A 265 -5.71 9.47 13.56
C GLU A 265 -5.59 8.34 14.61
N ALA A 266 -6.67 8.05 15.36
CA ALA A 266 -6.70 6.92 16.28
C ALA A 266 -6.47 5.58 15.55
N MET A 267 -7.15 5.39 14.41
CA MET A 267 -6.96 4.21 13.57
C MET A 267 -5.53 4.13 13.02
N ALA A 268 -4.91 5.25 12.62
CA ALA A 268 -3.55 5.31 12.09
C ALA A 268 -2.49 4.88 13.11
N VAL A 269 -2.71 5.17 14.40
CA VAL A 269 -1.88 4.65 15.50
C VAL A 269 -1.99 3.12 15.61
N GLY A 270 -3.13 2.56 15.23
CA GLY A 270 -3.52 1.18 15.48
C GLY A 270 -4.40 1.02 16.71
N MET A 271 -5.14 2.05 17.10
CA MET A 271 -6.14 1.97 18.16
C MET A 271 -7.41 1.28 17.62
N PRO A 272 -7.97 0.28 18.32
CA PRO A 272 -9.24 -0.31 17.90
C PRO A 272 -10.38 0.70 18.11
N VAL A 273 -11.40 0.59 17.27
CA VAL A 273 -12.54 1.50 17.28
C VAL A 273 -13.83 0.73 17.48
N ILE A 274 -14.76 1.31 18.22
CA ILE A 274 -16.18 0.95 18.22
C ILE A 274 -16.96 2.13 17.63
N SER A 275 -17.88 1.84 16.71
CA SER A 275 -18.71 2.86 16.05
C SER A 275 -20.18 2.47 16.02
N ILE A 276 -21.07 3.46 16.01
CA ILE A 276 -22.45 3.23 15.56
C ILE A 276 -22.48 3.00 14.04
N ALA A 277 -23.56 2.40 13.51
CA ALA A 277 -23.64 2.13 12.09
C ALA A 277 -23.66 3.43 11.28
N ASN A 278 -22.79 3.49 10.28
CA ASN A 278 -22.73 4.61 9.34
C ASN A 278 -22.27 4.08 7.99
N LYS A 279 -23.00 4.44 6.93
CA LYS A 279 -22.78 3.91 5.57
C LYS A 279 -21.43 4.28 4.98
N THR A 280 -20.82 5.36 5.47
CA THR A 280 -19.47 5.79 5.05
C THR A 280 -18.39 5.43 6.05
N SER A 281 -18.70 4.65 7.10
CA SER A 281 -17.68 4.24 8.06
C SER A 281 -16.58 3.42 7.35
N PRO A 282 -15.30 3.71 7.62
CA PRO A 282 -14.21 2.90 7.10
C PRO A 282 -14.11 1.55 7.84
N ILE A 283 -14.82 1.40 8.95
CA ILE A 283 -14.86 0.18 9.75
C ILE A 283 -15.89 -0.76 9.11
N ILE A 284 -15.43 -1.92 8.66
CA ILE A 284 -16.26 -2.93 8.03
C ILE A 284 -16.41 -4.13 8.97
N ASN A 285 -17.63 -4.64 9.13
CA ASN A 285 -17.88 -5.88 9.86
C ASN A 285 -17.23 -7.06 9.11
N GLY A 286 -16.10 -7.55 9.61
CA GLY A 286 -15.44 -8.77 9.13
C GLY A 286 -16.12 -10.06 9.64
N SER A 287 -15.49 -11.21 9.39
CA SER A 287 -15.93 -12.56 9.78
C SER A 287 -16.16 -12.77 11.29
N LEU A 288 -15.71 -11.85 12.15
CA LEU A 288 -15.90 -11.90 13.60
C LEU A 288 -17.04 -11.02 14.14
N ARG A 289 -17.77 -10.22 13.32
CA ARG A 289 -18.82 -9.27 13.78
C ARG A 289 -18.44 -8.59 15.11
N VAL A 290 -17.41 -7.72 15.12
CA VAL A 290 -17.10 -6.91 16.31
C VAL A 290 -16.61 -5.54 15.85
N SER A 291 -17.42 -4.48 16.05
CA SER A 291 -17.03 -3.04 16.20
C SER A 291 -18.04 -2.04 15.63
N ILE A 292 -18.99 -2.43 14.76
CA ILE A 292 -20.00 -1.49 14.22
C ILE A 292 -21.42 -2.06 14.25
N SER A 293 -22.36 -1.33 14.85
CA SER A 293 -23.75 -1.75 15.06
C SER A 293 -24.64 -0.56 15.48
N ASP A 294 -25.95 -0.66 15.28
CA ASP A 294 -26.93 0.25 15.90
C ASP A 294 -27.47 -0.27 17.25
N ASP A 295 -27.11 -1.51 17.63
CA ASP A 295 -27.44 -2.07 18.93
C ASP A 295 -26.47 -1.56 20.00
N ILE A 296 -26.97 -0.64 20.83
CA ILE A 296 -26.25 0.00 21.93
C ILE A 296 -25.72 -1.03 22.94
N GLN A 297 -26.52 -2.05 23.27
CA GLN A 297 -26.13 -3.06 24.27
C GLN A 297 -25.02 -3.95 23.74
N TYR A 298 -25.07 -4.27 22.46
CA TYR A 298 -23.98 -4.97 21.77
C TYR A 298 -22.70 -4.12 21.70
N LEU A 299 -22.79 -2.83 21.35
CA LEU A 299 -21.61 -1.94 21.33
C LEU A 299 -20.98 -1.80 22.71
N ARG A 300 -21.81 -1.73 23.75
CA ARG A 300 -21.36 -1.76 25.14
C ARG A 300 -20.63 -3.05 25.49
N THR A 301 -21.17 -4.20 25.06
CA THR A 301 -20.50 -5.50 25.24
C THR A 301 -19.15 -5.55 24.53
N CYS A 302 -19.05 -4.96 23.33
CA CYS A 302 -17.80 -4.81 22.62
C CYS A 302 -16.81 -3.93 23.39
N ALA A 303 -17.27 -2.81 23.97
CA ALA A 303 -16.43 -1.91 24.75
C ALA A 303 -15.83 -2.62 25.96
N VAL A 304 -16.66 -3.29 26.76
CA VAL A 304 -16.21 -4.11 27.90
C VAL A 304 -15.18 -5.14 27.45
N ARG A 305 -15.48 -5.90 26.39
CA ARG A 305 -14.57 -6.94 25.89
C ARG A 305 -13.23 -6.37 25.44
N LEU A 306 -13.20 -5.21 24.77
CA LEU A 306 -11.94 -4.60 24.35
C LEU A 306 -11.18 -4.00 25.52
N LEU A 307 -11.86 -3.48 26.55
CA LEU A 307 -11.24 -3.05 27.81
C LEU A 307 -10.52 -4.21 28.51
N ASP A 308 -11.12 -5.40 28.52
CA ASP A 308 -10.61 -6.60 29.20
C ASP A 308 -9.58 -7.40 28.37
N ASP A 309 -9.66 -7.38 27.03
CA ASP A 309 -8.84 -8.19 26.13
C ASP A 309 -7.82 -7.34 25.33
N PRO A 310 -6.59 -7.16 25.85
CA PRO A 310 -5.54 -6.39 25.17
C PRO A 310 -5.12 -6.99 23.82
N ILE A 311 -5.20 -8.31 23.66
CA ILE A 311 -4.76 -9.01 22.44
C ILE A 311 -5.77 -8.75 21.33
N LEU A 312 -7.07 -8.87 21.64
CA LEU A 312 -8.14 -8.54 20.71
C LEU A 312 -8.10 -7.06 20.31
N ALA A 313 -7.89 -6.17 21.29
CA ALA A 313 -7.75 -4.74 21.05
C ALA A 313 -6.62 -4.43 20.07
N ASN A 314 -5.43 -5.00 20.26
CA ASN A 314 -4.32 -4.83 19.32
C ASN A 314 -4.65 -5.42 17.94
N SER A 315 -5.25 -6.61 17.87
CA SER A 315 -5.62 -7.26 16.60
C SER A 315 -6.59 -6.41 15.76
N LEU A 316 -7.66 -5.90 16.38
CA LEU A 316 -8.60 -5.00 15.71
C LEU A 316 -7.96 -3.65 15.36
N GLY A 317 -7.09 -3.15 16.22
CA GLY A 317 -6.30 -1.95 16.00
C GLY A 317 -5.40 -2.03 14.76
N GLN A 318 -4.70 -3.16 14.56
CA GLN A 318 -3.88 -3.36 13.35
C GLN A 318 -4.72 -3.39 12.07
N LYS A 319 -5.94 -3.96 12.13
CA LYS A 319 -6.88 -3.91 11.00
C LYS A 319 -7.32 -2.48 10.71
N ALA A 320 -7.64 -1.70 11.74
CA ALA A 320 -7.97 -0.29 11.59
C ALA A 320 -6.83 0.52 10.95
N LYS A 321 -5.59 0.30 11.37
CA LYS A 321 -4.40 0.93 10.76
C LYS A 321 -4.23 0.58 9.29
N LYS A 322 -4.45 -0.70 8.94
CA LYS A 322 -4.42 -1.16 7.54
C LYS A 322 -5.50 -0.46 6.71
N THR A 323 -6.72 -0.34 7.21
CA THR A 323 -7.82 0.37 6.55
C THR A 323 -7.47 1.82 6.23
N VAL A 324 -6.84 2.55 7.17
CA VAL A 324 -6.42 3.94 6.94
C VAL A 324 -5.38 4.01 5.81
N ARG A 325 -4.37 3.14 5.85
CA ARG A 325 -3.32 3.07 4.83
C ARG A 325 -3.88 2.85 3.42
N GLU A 326 -4.88 1.98 3.29
CA GLU A 326 -5.47 1.62 2.00
C GLU A 326 -6.45 2.67 1.46
N ASN A 327 -7.26 3.28 2.34
CA ASN A 327 -8.39 4.11 1.91
C ASN A 327 -8.18 5.63 2.05
N PHE A 328 -7.24 6.06 2.89
CA PHE A 328 -6.99 7.48 3.23
C PHE A 328 -5.53 7.87 2.99
N SER A 329 -4.98 7.49 1.84
CA SER A 329 -3.60 7.77 1.46
C SER A 329 -3.31 9.27 1.38
N GLN A 330 -2.28 9.72 2.10
CA GLN A 330 -1.73 11.08 1.98
C GLN A 330 -1.32 11.40 0.53
N ILE A 331 -0.70 10.47 -0.19
CA ILE A 331 -0.27 10.68 -1.58
C ILE A 331 -1.47 10.97 -2.48
N LYS A 332 -2.53 10.17 -2.36
CA LYS A 332 -3.76 10.35 -3.14
C LYS A 332 -4.44 11.69 -2.82
N PHE A 333 -4.46 12.09 -1.55
CA PHE A 333 -4.96 13.40 -1.14
C PHE A 333 -4.21 14.54 -1.86
N LEU A 334 -2.88 14.50 -1.87
CA LEU A 334 -2.04 15.54 -2.47
C LEU A 334 -2.24 15.61 -4.00
N GLN A 335 -2.22 14.45 -4.68
CA GLN A 335 -2.44 14.37 -6.12
C GLN A 335 -3.78 14.94 -6.55
N LEU A 336 -4.86 14.61 -5.83
CA LEU A 336 -6.18 15.14 -6.14
C LEU A 336 -6.26 16.65 -5.90
N TRP A 337 -5.59 17.17 -4.87
CA TRP A 337 -5.53 18.61 -4.61
C TRP A 337 -4.77 19.38 -5.68
N VAL A 338 -3.60 18.88 -6.10
CA VAL A 338 -2.84 19.45 -7.22
C VAL A 338 -3.71 19.50 -8.47
N LYS A 339 -4.36 18.38 -8.82
CA LYS A 339 -5.27 18.31 -9.96
C LYS A 339 -6.41 19.33 -9.86
N SER A 340 -7.11 19.41 -8.72
CA SER A 340 -8.23 20.36 -8.56
C SER A 340 -7.78 21.82 -8.64
N ILE A 341 -6.56 22.14 -8.18
CA ILE A 341 -5.95 23.47 -8.27
C ILE A 341 -5.63 23.80 -9.73
N GLU A 342 -4.95 22.90 -10.44
CA GLU A 342 -4.60 23.09 -11.84
C GLU A 342 -5.85 23.26 -12.72
N GLU A 343 -6.86 22.41 -12.54
CA GLU A 343 -8.12 22.51 -13.27
C GLU A 343 -8.86 23.82 -12.97
N ALA A 344 -8.85 24.30 -11.72
CA ALA A 344 -9.45 25.58 -11.38
C ALA A 344 -8.78 26.77 -12.09
N ILE A 345 -7.46 26.71 -12.25
CA ILE A 345 -6.67 27.73 -12.95
C ILE A 345 -6.93 27.66 -14.46
N VAL A 346 -6.85 26.48 -15.05
CA VAL A 346 -7.09 26.26 -16.49
C VAL A 346 -8.50 26.74 -16.88
N GLU A 347 -9.53 26.31 -16.14
CA GLU A 347 -10.92 26.74 -16.39
C GLU A 347 -11.09 28.27 -16.31
N PHE A 348 -10.35 28.93 -15.42
CA PHE A 348 -10.37 30.39 -15.29
C PHE A 348 -9.68 31.08 -16.47
N LEU A 349 -8.52 30.58 -16.90
CA LEU A 349 -7.74 31.14 -18.01
C LEU A 349 -8.48 30.99 -19.35
N GLU A 350 -9.03 29.81 -19.64
CA GLU A 350 -9.81 29.55 -20.87
C GLU A 350 -11.00 30.50 -21.01
N ARG A 351 -11.67 30.81 -19.89
CA ARG A 351 -12.79 31.75 -19.87
C ARG A 351 -12.33 33.20 -20.04
N SER A 352 -11.18 33.55 -19.48
CA SER A 352 -10.60 34.89 -19.54
C SER A 352 -10.09 35.25 -20.95
N GLN A 353 -9.79 34.26 -21.80
CA GLN A 353 -9.36 34.47 -23.19
C GLN A 353 -10.48 34.85 -24.19
N LYS A 354 -11.71 35.13 -23.74
CA LYS A 354 -12.78 35.71 -24.59
C LYS A 354 -12.79 37.25 -24.58
N LYS A 355 -11.74 37.87 -25.17
CA LYS A 355 -11.74 39.16 -25.88
C LYS A 355 -10.31 39.53 -26.31
N LEU A 356 -9.74 38.81 -27.28
CA LEU A 356 -8.71 39.37 -28.15
C LEU A 356 -9.01 38.95 -29.58
N SER A 357 -9.01 39.93 -30.48
CA SER A 357 -9.47 39.76 -31.85
C SER A 357 -8.41 39.02 -32.67
N LYS A 358 -8.88 38.19 -33.61
CA LYS A 358 -8.08 37.38 -34.55
C LYS A 358 -7.04 38.15 -35.39
N LYS A 359 -6.96 39.47 -35.27
CA LYS A 359 -6.12 40.35 -36.09
C LYS A 359 -4.75 40.64 -35.48
N ASP A 360 -4.59 40.44 -34.17
CA ASP A 360 -3.31 40.69 -33.47
C ASP A 360 -2.38 39.46 -33.46
N ILE A 361 -2.88 38.30 -33.92
CA ILE A 361 -2.14 37.03 -34.01
C ILE A 361 -1.34 36.91 -35.33
N GLU A 362 -1.65 37.71 -36.36
CA GLU A 362 -1.02 37.59 -37.69
C GLU A 362 0.22 38.48 -37.92
N LEU A 363 0.70 39.23 -36.91
CA LEU A 363 1.83 40.17 -37.11
C LEU A 363 3.10 39.90 -36.29
N ASN A 364 3.13 38.89 -35.42
CA ASN A 364 4.36 38.44 -34.74
C ASN A 364 4.52 36.91 -34.79
N ALA A 365 4.23 36.33 -35.96
CA ALA A 365 4.68 34.98 -36.27
C ALA A 365 6.19 35.00 -36.53
N GLN A 366 6.97 34.71 -35.49
CA GLN A 366 8.13 33.82 -35.64
C GLN A 366 7.93 32.60 -34.73
N PRO A 367 8.25 31.39 -35.22
CA PRO A 367 7.82 30.15 -34.58
C PRO A 367 8.78 29.77 -33.45
N GLU A 368 8.39 29.96 -32.20
CA GLU A 368 9.15 29.47 -31.03
C GLU A 368 8.32 28.49 -30.18
N ASN A 369 8.38 27.23 -30.63
CA ASN A 369 8.58 25.99 -29.87
C ASN A 369 7.83 25.77 -28.54
N THR A 370 6.52 25.55 -28.63
CA THR A 370 5.76 24.77 -27.64
C THR A 370 6.02 23.28 -27.85
N SER A 371 7.17 22.76 -27.40
CA SER A 371 7.40 21.32 -27.40
C SER A 371 6.84 20.68 -26.12
N MET A 372 5.99 19.68 -26.29
CA MET A 372 5.64 18.67 -25.29
C MET A 372 6.92 18.17 -24.58
N PRO A 373 6.88 17.74 -23.30
CA PRO A 373 8.05 17.14 -22.65
C PRO A 373 8.62 16.06 -23.58
N GLN A 374 9.93 16.14 -23.85
CA GLN A 374 10.56 15.38 -24.93
C GLN A 374 10.31 13.86 -24.82
N TYR A 375 10.15 13.34 -23.59
CA TYR A 375 9.83 11.94 -23.35
C TYR A 375 8.50 11.49 -23.97
N PHE A 376 7.44 12.32 -23.94
CA PHE A 376 6.15 11.97 -24.54
C PHE A 376 6.20 11.97 -26.07
N GLN A 377 7.21 12.62 -26.67
CA GLN A 377 7.45 12.67 -28.10
C GLN A 377 8.49 11.64 -28.58
N ASN A 378 9.18 10.95 -27.67
CA ASN A 378 10.24 10.03 -28.05
C ASN A 378 9.64 8.76 -28.65
N ILE A 379 10.14 8.38 -29.83
CA ILE A 379 9.84 7.10 -30.44
C ILE A 379 10.71 6.05 -29.75
N ARG A 380 10.09 4.99 -29.24
CA ARG A 380 10.81 3.84 -28.67
C ARG A 380 11.20 2.85 -29.77
N ASP A 381 12.17 3.22 -30.60
CA ASP A 381 12.69 2.35 -31.69
C ASP A 381 13.17 0.99 -31.18
N ASP A 382 13.69 0.96 -29.95
CA ASP A 382 14.11 -0.24 -29.25
C ASP A 382 12.96 -1.17 -28.83
N ILE A 383 11.72 -0.65 -28.76
CA ILE A 383 10.49 -1.41 -28.56
C ILE A 383 9.84 -1.76 -29.90
N VAL A 384 9.81 -0.81 -30.86
CA VAL A 384 9.30 -1.03 -32.23
C VAL A 384 10.00 -2.23 -32.88
N SER A 385 11.32 -2.35 -32.70
CA SER A 385 12.11 -3.46 -33.24
C SER A 385 11.81 -4.84 -32.61
N LEU A 386 11.10 -4.89 -31.47
CA LEU A 386 10.68 -6.12 -30.82
C LEU A 386 9.26 -6.54 -31.21
N VAL A 387 8.47 -5.63 -31.81
CA VAL A 387 7.10 -5.93 -32.26
C VAL A 387 7.16 -6.95 -33.40
N PRO A 388 6.41 -8.08 -33.33
CA PRO A 388 6.36 -9.05 -34.41
C PRO A 388 5.93 -8.41 -35.74
N ASP A 389 6.59 -8.77 -36.83
CA ASP A 389 6.29 -8.21 -38.16
C ASP A 389 4.87 -8.52 -38.67
N ASP A 390 4.26 -9.59 -38.15
CA ASP A 390 2.89 -10.02 -38.44
C ASP A 390 1.86 -9.45 -37.46
N ALA A 391 2.24 -8.63 -36.48
CA ALA A 391 1.32 -7.98 -35.57
C ALA A 391 0.55 -6.87 -36.28
N ILE A 392 -0.77 -7.07 -36.44
CA ILE A 392 -1.65 -6.11 -37.11
C ILE A 392 -2.41 -5.29 -36.08
N ASP A 393 -2.85 -5.91 -34.99
CA ASP A 393 -3.64 -5.27 -33.95
C ASP A 393 -2.83 -5.10 -32.66
N ILE A 394 -2.46 -3.86 -32.35
CA ILE A 394 -1.54 -3.54 -31.25
C ILE A 394 -2.25 -2.68 -30.21
N LEU A 395 -2.04 -2.99 -28.93
CA LEU A 395 -2.47 -2.17 -27.80
C LEU A 395 -1.25 -1.64 -27.05
N GLU A 396 -1.13 -0.33 -26.92
CA GLU A 396 -0.08 0.31 -26.13
C GLU A 396 -0.66 0.83 -24.82
N ILE A 397 -0.20 0.27 -23.69
CA ILE A 397 -0.58 0.75 -22.35
C ILE A 397 0.43 1.82 -21.94
N GLY A 398 -0.06 3.00 -21.54
CA GLY A 398 0.75 4.20 -21.32
C GLY A 398 1.32 4.73 -22.63
N CYS A 399 0.44 5.00 -23.61
CA CYS A 399 0.87 5.31 -24.97
C CYS A 399 1.43 6.72 -25.17
N ALA A 400 1.50 7.55 -24.13
CA ALA A 400 2.04 8.91 -24.22
C ALA A 400 1.30 9.69 -25.33
N ALA A 401 2.01 10.50 -26.13
CA ALA A 401 1.43 11.16 -27.30
C ALA A 401 1.27 10.25 -28.53
N GLY A 402 1.49 8.94 -28.38
CA GLY A 402 1.28 7.94 -29.43
C GLY A 402 2.39 7.86 -30.47
N MET A 403 3.60 8.35 -30.18
CA MET A 403 4.69 8.39 -31.18
C MET A 403 5.19 6.99 -31.56
N THR A 404 5.37 6.10 -30.58
CA THR A 404 5.73 4.68 -30.83
C THR A 404 4.66 3.96 -31.65
N GLY A 405 3.38 4.09 -31.26
CA GLY A 405 2.27 3.56 -32.05
C GLY A 405 2.19 4.16 -33.47
N ASN A 406 2.44 5.46 -33.64
CA ASN A 406 2.47 6.11 -34.95
C ASN A 406 3.61 5.59 -35.84
N GLU A 407 4.78 5.28 -35.27
CA GLU A 407 5.88 4.66 -35.99
C GLU A 407 5.48 3.27 -36.51
N LEU A 408 4.83 2.45 -35.67
CA LEU A 408 4.32 1.14 -36.05
C LEU A 408 3.33 1.24 -37.22
N LYS A 409 2.44 2.25 -37.20
CA LYS A 409 1.44 2.51 -38.26
C LYS A 409 2.03 2.90 -39.62
N LYS A 410 3.34 3.20 -39.72
CA LYS A 410 3.97 3.38 -41.05
C LYS A 410 3.92 2.11 -41.90
N LYS A 411 3.83 0.93 -41.28
CA LYS A 411 3.51 -0.32 -41.98
C LYS A 411 2.02 -0.33 -42.34
N SER A 412 1.69 -0.53 -43.61
CA SER A 412 0.29 -0.48 -44.08
C SER A 412 -0.56 -1.58 -43.43
N GLY A 413 -1.74 -1.19 -42.95
CA GLY A 413 -2.74 -2.12 -42.42
C GLY A 413 -2.70 -2.38 -40.91
N ILE A 414 -1.77 -1.76 -40.17
CA ILE A 414 -1.69 -1.89 -38.71
C ILE A 414 -2.72 -0.99 -38.02
N TYR A 415 -3.43 -1.55 -37.04
CA TYR A 415 -4.31 -0.85 -36.10
C TYR A 415 -3.61 -0.75 -34.74
N VAL A 416 -3.51 0.46 -34.20
CA VAL A 416 -2.94 0.71 -32.88
C VAL A 416 -3.96 1.41 -31.98
N ALA A 417 -4.29 0.75 -30.87
CA ALA A 417 -5.03 1.32 -29.77
C ALA A 417 -4.09 1.75 -28.63
N GLY A 418 -4.41 2.85 -27.96
CA GLY A 418 -3.67 3.36 -26.80
C GLY A 418 -4.53 3.42 -25.54
N VAL A 419 -3.92 3.23 -24.38
CA VAL A 419 -4.51 3.59 -23.08
C VAL A 419 -3.58 4.61 -22.42
N GLU A 420 -4.10 5.79 -22.07
CA GLU A 420 -3.28 6.86 -21.50
C GLU A 420 -3.98 7.54 -20.33
N LEU A 421 -3.24 7.76 -19.24
CA LEU A 421 -3.72 8.37 -18.01
C LEU A 421 -3.73 9.90 -18.11
N ASP A 422 -2.72 10.50 -18.74
CA ASP A 422 -2.60 11.96 -18.91
C ASP A 422 -3.48 12.46 -20.05
N HIS A 423 -4.33 13.44 -19.75
CA HIS A 423 -5.29 13.99 -20.72
C HIS A 423 -4.59 14.63 -21.93
N ARG A 424 -3.49 15.37 -21.73
CA ARG A 424 -2.79 16.08 -22.81
C ARG A 424 -2.11 15.10 -23.76
N ALA A 425 -1.43 14.11 -23.20
CA ALA A 425 -0.82 13.02 -23.96
C ALA A 425 -1.89 12.23 -24.74
N ALA A 426 -3.02 11.88 -24.09
CA ALA A 426 -4.12 11.19 -24.74
C ALA A 426 -4.73 12.01 -25.90
N VAL A 427 -4.86 13.34 -25.77
CA VAL A 427 -5.35 14.21 -26.84
C VAL A 427 -4.44 14.21 -28.06
N GLU A 428 -3.12 14.21 -27.87
CA GLU A 428 -2.16 14.12 -28.98
C GLU A 428 -2.13 12.71 -29.59
N ALA A 429 -2.17 11.66 -28.76
CA ALA A 429 -2.28 10.28 -29.22
C ALA A 429 -3.52 10.04 -30.09
N LYS A 430 -4.66 10.66 -29.76
CA LYS A 430 -5.90 10.59 -30.56
C LYS A 430 -5.74 11.15 -31.98
N LYS A 431 -4.71 11.94 -32.26
CA LYS A 431 -4.43 12.48 -33.60
C LYS A 431 -3.68 11.49 -34.50
N VAL A 432 -2.97 10.53 -33.90
CA VAL A 432 -2.06 9.63 -34.64
C VAL A 432 -2.43 8.15 -34.51
N LEU A 433 -3.00 7.72 -33.38
CA LEU A 433 -3.46 6.35 -33.15
C LEU A 433 -4.90 6.14 -33.63
N ASP A 434 -5.31 4.89 -33.82
CA ASP A 434 -6.65 4.56 -34.34
C ASP A 434 -7.74 4.69 -33.27
N GLU A 435 -7.40 4.36 -32.02
CA GLU A 435 -8.29 4.48 -30.88
C GLU A 435 -7.48 4.77 -29.61
N VAL A 436 -7.94 5.69 -28.77
CA VAL A 436 -7.27 6.01 -27.49
C VAL A 436 -8.30 6.05 -26.38
N VAL A 437 -8.05 5.23 -25.36
CA VAL A 437 -8.86 5.15 -24.15
C VAL A 437 -8.16 5.94 -23.07
N GLU A 438 -8.77 7.06 -22.69
CA GLU A 438 -8.25 7.93 -21.64
C GLU A 438 -8.69 7.45 -20.26
N GLY A 439 -7.73 7.19 -19.36
CA GLY A 439 -7.98 6.87 -17.96
C GLY A 439 -7.00 5.87 -17.35
N ASN A 440 -7.16 5.62 -16.04
CA ASN A 440 -6.27 4.75 -15.28
C ASN A 440 -6.50 3.26 -15.60
N ILE A 441 -5.49 2.61 -16.18
CA ILE A 441 -5.51 1.18 -16.56
C ILE A 441 -5.83 0.24 -15.41
N GLU A 442 -5.53 0.58 -14.15
CA GLU A 442 -5.83 -0.28 -13.00
C GLU A 442 -7.35 -0.35 -12.74
N THR A 443 -8.04 0.78 -12.83
CA THR A 443 -9.47 0.89 -12.52
C THR A 443 -10.39 0.80 -13.73
N LEU A 444 -9.91 1.15 -14.92
CA LEU A 444 -10.73 1.35 -16.10
C LEU A 444 -11.21 0.04 -16.72
N THR A 445 -12.49 -0.09 -17.04
CA THR A 445 -12.98 -1.21 -17.86
C THR A 445 -12.65 -0.93 -19.32
N LEU A 446 -11.80 -1.76 -19.93
CA LEU A 446 -11.35 -1.56 -21.31
C LEU A 446 -12.49 -1.88 -22.29
N PRO A 447 -12.78 -1.02 -23.28
CA PRO A 447 -13.88 -1.19 -24.23
C PRO A 447 -13.57 -2.22 -25.34
N PHE A 448 -12.46 -2.95 -25.23
CA PHE A 448 -12.01 -3.90 -26.25
C PHE A 448 -12.58 -5.29 -26.02
N LYS A 449 -12.86 -6.00 -27.12
CA LYS A 449 -13.25 -7.41 -27.08
C LYS A 449 -12.09 -8.28 -26.58
N GLU A 450 -12.41 -9.39 -25.92
CA GLU A 450 -11.39 -10.39 -25.58
C GLU A 450 -10.71 -10.95 -26.83
N LYS A 451 -9.43 -11.32 -26.71
CA LYS A 451 -8.58 -11.85 -27.78
C LYS A 451 -8.55 -10.97 -29.05
N ARG A 452 -8.58 -9.65 -28.86
CA ARG A 452 -8.57 -8.64 -29.92
C ARG A 452 -7.19 -8.41 -30.53
N PHE A 453 -6.14 -8.37 -29.70
CA PHE A 453 -4.83 -7.84 -30.07
C PHE A 453 -3.79 -8.95 -30.33
N ASP A 454 -2.97 -8.74 -31.36
CA ASP A 454 -1.78 -9.54 -31.67
C ASP A 454 -0.60 -9.17 -30.77
N CYS A 455 -0.50 -7.90 -30.37
CA CYS A 455 0.55 -7.43 -29.49
C CYS A 455 0.04 -6.45 -28.43
N ILE A 456 0.58 -6.53 -27.21
CA ILE A 456 0.35 -5.55 -26.14
C ILE A 456 1.70 -5.02 -25.65
N LEU A 457 1.84 -3.69 -25.59
CA LEU A 457 3.06 -2.99 -25.20
C LEU A 457 2.92 -2.37 -23.80
N PHE A 458 3.97 -2.51 -22.99
CA PHE A 458 4.16 -1.87 -21.68
C PHE A 458 5.54 -1.19 -21.66
N ALA A 459 5.68 -0.08 -22.36
CA ALA A 459 6.95 0.63 -22.43
C ALA A 459 7.08 1.59 -21.23
N ASP A 460 7.81 1.16 -20.20
CA ASP A 460 8.07 1.93 -18.97
C ASP A 460 6.78 2.35 -18.24
N VAL A 461 5.94 1.35 -17.94
CA VAL A 461 4.64 1.54 -17.29
C VAL A 461 4.50 0.70 -16.03
N LEU A 462 5.05 -0.52 -16.00
CA LEU A 462 4.77 -1.49 -14.94
C LEU A 462 5.29 -1.02 -13.57
N GLU A 463 6.35 -0.24 -13.55
CA GLU A 463 6.98 0.40 -12.42
C GLU A 463 6.17 1.57 -11.84
N HIS A 464 5.28 2.17 -12.64
CA HIS A 464 4.38 3.25 -12.22
C HIS A 464 3.03 2.72 -11.67
N LEU A 465 2.77 1.41 -11.75
CA LEU A 465 1.51 0.80 -11.33
C LEU A 465 1.51 0.40 -9.84
N ILE A 466 0.34 0.49 -9.21
CA ILE A 466 0.13 -0.03 -7.85
C ILE A 466 0.17 -1.57 -7.88
N ASP A 467 -0.57 -2.20 -8.80
CA ASP A 467 -0.60 -3.65 -8.97
C ASP A 467 -0.31 -4.05 -10.44
N PRO A 468 0.98 -4.11 -10.84
CA PRO A 468 1.35 -4.50 -12.19
C PRO A 468 0.92 -5.94 -12.54
N LEU A 469 0.83 -6.84 -11.54
CA LEU A 469 0.38 -8.22 -11.75
C LEU A 469 -1.09 -8.26 -12.15
N ALA A 470 -1.94 -7.48 -11.47
CA ALA A 470 -3.36 -7.37 -11.81
C ALA A 470 -3.56 -6.79 -13.21
N VAL A 471 -2.81 -5.75 -13.59
CA VAL A 471 -2.88 -5.15 -14.93
C VAL A 471 -2.43 -6.13 -16.02
N LEU A 472 -1.33 -6.86 -15.79
CA LEU A 472 -0.87 -7.91 -16.69
C LEU A 472 -1.92 -9.02 -16.87
N LYS A 473 -2.59 -9.45 -15.78
CA LYS A 473 -3.70 -10.44 -15.84
C LYS A 473 -4.95 -9.90 -16.52
N LYS A 474 -5.25 -8.62 -16.35
CA LYS A 474 -6.40 -7.93 -16.95
C LYS A 474 -6.25 -7.83 -18.47
N THR A 475 -5.10 -7.34 -18.92
CA THR A 475 -4.76 -7.17 -20.34
C THR A 475 -4.55 -8.52 -21.04
N ARG A 476 -4.14 -9.57 -20.32
CA ARG A 476 -4.03 -10.95 -20.81
C ARG A 476 -5.27 -11.42 -21.57
N LYS A 477 -6.46 -11.05 -21.10
CA LYS A 477 -7.74 -11.45 -21.72
C LYS A 477 -7.95 -10.83 -23.10
N LEU A 478 -7.27 -9.72 -23.39
CA LEU A 478 -7.37 -9.00 -24.66
C LEU A 478 -6.38 -9.53 -25.70
N LEU A 479 -5.38 -10.30 -25.28
CA LEU A 479 -4.36 -10.87 -26.15
C LEU A 479 -4.86 -12.13 -26.86
N ARG A 480 -4.56 -12.27 -28.16
CA ARG A 480 -4.83 -13.50 -28.93
C ARG A 480 -4.00 -14.66 -28.39
N ALA A 481 -4.41 -15.89 -28.72
CA ALA A 481 -3.75 -17.12 -28.27
C ALA A 481 -2.23 -17.14 -28.59
N ASN A 482 -1.86 -16.68 -29.79
CA ASN A 482 -0.47 -16.57 -30.23
C ASN A 482 0.12 -15.16 -30.06
N GLY A 483 -0.60 -14.28 -29.36
CA GLY A 483 -0.22 -12.88 -29.22
C GLY A 483 1.02 -12.70 -28.32
N THR A 484 1.67 -11.55 -28.50
CA THR A 484 2.94 -11.22 -27.84
C THR A 484 2.78 -10.01 -26.92
N VAL A 485 3.33 -10.09 -25.71
CA VAL A 485 3.51 -8.95 -24.81
C VAL A 485 4.95 -8.46 -24.92
N ILE A 486 5.14 -7.14 -25.01
CA ILE A 486 6.44 -6.51 -24.94
C ILE A 486 6.44 -5.53 -23.77
N ALA A 487 7.46 -5.58 -22.93
CA ALA A 487 7.60 -4.65 -21.82
C ALA A 487 9.03 -4.12 -21.70
N SER A 488 9.16 -2.90 -21.18
CA SER A 488 10.42 -2.25 -20.85
C SER A 488 10.39 -1.95 -19.35
N ILE A 489 11.39 -2.41 -18.59
CA ILE A 489 11.36 -2.37 -17.13
C ILE A 489 12.75 -2.02 -16.57
N PRO A 490 12.88 -0.96 -15.75
CA PRO A 490 14.14 -0.56 -15.14
C PRO A 490 14.65 -1.57 -14.12
N ASN A 491 15.99 -1.66 -13.99
CA ASN A 491 16.65 -2.60 -13.08
C ASN A 491 17.24 -1.88 -11.87
N VAL A 492 16.66 -2.07 -10.69
CA VAL A 492 17.16 -1.46 -9.43
C VAL A 492 18.51 -2.06 -8.97
N GLN A 493 18.91 -3.21 -9.52
CA GLN A 493 20.23 -3.80 -9.27
C GLN A 493 21.37 -3.07 -10.00
N TYR A 494 21.07 -2.08 -10.85
CA TYR A 494 22.06 -1.35 -11.62
C TYR A 494 23.16 -0.71 -10.74
N LEU A 495 24.41 -0.89 -11.15
CA LEU A 495 25.63 -0.56 -10.42
C LEU A 495 25.68 0.91 -10.01
N GLY A 496 25.30 1.79 -10.93
CA GLY A 496 25.26 3.22 -10.67
C GLY A 496 24.34 3.56 -9.50
N LEU A 497 23.20 2.85 -9.39
CA LEU A 497 22.26 3.04 -8.28
C LEU A 497 22.75 2.40 -6.98
N VAL A 498 23.30 1.18 -7.05
CA VAL A 498 23.88 0.51 -5.87
C VAL A 498 25.01 1.35 -5.26
N ASN A 499 25.84 1.98 -6.09
CA ASN A 499 26.88 2.89 -5.63
C ASN A 499 26.31 4.10 -4.89
N GLN A 500 25.26 4.74 -5.42
CA GLN A 500 24.59 5.84 -4.73
C GLN A 500 24.04 5.39 -3.37
N LEU A 501 23.41 4.21 -3.30
CA LEU A 501 22.90 3.64 -2.05
C LEU A 501 23.99 3.44 -1.01
N VAL A 502 25.15 2.88 -1.41
CA VAL A 502 26.30 2.65 -0.52
C VAL A 502 26.86 3.96 0.04
N GLU A 503 26.81 5.03 -0.74
CA GLU A 503 27.21 6.38 -0.31
C GLU A 503 26.11 7.11 0.49
N GLY A 504 24.96 6.46 0.74
CA GLY A 504 23.84 7.02 1.50
C GLY A 504 22.90 7.91 0.66
N ASN A 505 23.06 7.92 -0.66
CA ASN A 505 22.23 8.69 -1.59
C ASN A 505 21.13 7.81 -2.17
N TRP A 506 19.87 8.13 -1.86
CA TRP A 506 18.68 7.53 -2.47
C TRP A 506 17.74 8.64 -2.96
N THR A 507 18.28 9.48 -3.84
CA THR A 507 17.61 10.69 -4.30
C THR A 507 16.75 10.39 -5.52
N TYR A 508 15.43 10.58 -5.37
CA TYR A 508 14.50 10.50 -6.48
C TYR A 508 14.76 11.60 -7.52
N GLN A 509 14.59 11.27 -8.79
CA GLN A 509 14.81 12.15 -9.95
C GLN A 509 13.53 12.30 -10.78
N ASP A 510 13.58 13.13 -11.81
CA ASP A 510 12.47 13.31 -12.76
C ASP A 510 12.48 12.29 -13.91
N GLU A 511 13.53 11.47 -13.99
CA GLU A 511 13.67 10.39 -14.95
C GLU A 511 14.62 9.30 -14.39
N GLY A 512 14.62 8.14 -15.04
CA GLY A 512 15.54 7.04 -14.75
C GLY A 512 15.07 6.09 -13.66
N ILE A 513 15.97 5.25 -13.13
CA ILE A 513 15.56 4.13 -12.25
C ILE A 513 14.89 4.62 -10.95
N LEU A 514 15.36 5.73 -10.37
CA LEU A 514 14.73 6.40 -9.22
C LEU A 514 13.81 7.54 -9.64
N ASP A 515 13.14 7.44 -10.79
CA ASP A 515 12.05 8.37 -11.13
C ASP A 515 11.05 8.45 -9.96
N ARG A 516 10.74 9.68 -9.54
CA ARG A 516 9.85 9.99 -8.41
C ARG A 516 8.42 9.41 -8.57
N THR A 517 8.05 9.04 -9.78
CA THR A 517 6.75 8.44 -10.11
C THR A 517 6.79 6.90 -10.08
N HIS A 518 7.95 6.26 -9.95
CA HIS A 518 8.04 4.81 -9.75
C HIS A 518 7.47 4.39 -8.40
N LEU A 519 6.48 3.50 -8.43
CA LEU A 519 5.89 2.87 -7.26
C LEU A 519 6.50 1.48 -6.98
N ARG A 520 7.15 0.87 -7.97
CA ARG A 520 7.74 -0.47 -7.88
C ARG A 520 9.16 -0.46 -8.44
N PHE A 521 10.02 -1.25 -7.82
CA PHE A 521 11.39 -1.46 -8.27
C PHE A 521 11.59 -2.92 -8.61
N PHE A 522 12.22 -3.20 -9.74
CA PHE A 522 12.39 -4.55 -10.24
C PHE A 522 13.86 -4.96 -10.34
N THR A 523 14.11 -6.23 -10.08
CA THR A 523 15.35 -6.92 -10.46
C THR A 523 15.00 -7.96 -11.52
N TYR A 524 16.02 -8.53 -12.18
CA TYR A 524 15.84 -9.61 -13.16
C TYR A 524 14.87 -10.71 -12.67
N HIS A 525 15.07 -11.20 -11.45
CA HIS A 525 14.27 -12.31 -10.91
C HIS A 525 12.82 -11.91 -10.63
N GLU A 526 12.59 -10.69 -10.14
CA GLU A 526 11.23 -10.20 -9.89
C GLU A 526 10.46 -9.96 -11.19
N ILE A 527 11.13 -9.57 -12.27
CA ILE A 527 10.51 -9.48 -13.61
C ILE A 527 10.07 -10.86 -14.09
N VAL A 528 10.96 -11.85 -14.04
CA VAL A 528 10.64 -13.24 -14.47
C VAL A 528 9.46 -13.79 -13.67
N LYS A 529 9.46 -13.56 -12.35
CA LYS A 529 8.37 -13.95 -11.45
C LYS A 529 7.06 -13.26 -11.79
N LEU A 530 7.07 -11.94 -11.98
CA LEU A 530 5.88 -11.14 -12.33
C LEU A 530 5.17 -11.68 -13.59
N PHE A 531 5.94 -11.92 -14.66
CA PHE A 531 5.38 -12.45 -15.92
C PHE A 531 4.89 -13.89 -15.77
N GLY A 532 5.62 -14.74 -15.05
CA GLY A 532 5.20 -16.11 -14.77
C GLY A 532 3.87 -16.17 -14.00
N GLU A 533 3.74 -15.39 -12.92
CA GLU A 533 2.51 -15.31 -12.11
C GLU A 533 1.33 -14.68 -12.86
N ALA A 534 1.61 -13.82 -13.84
CA ALA A 534 0.60 -13.29 -14.75
C ALA A 534 0.11 -14.34 -15.77
N GLY A 535 0.81 -15.47 -15.91
CA GLY A 535 0.49 -16.53 -16.87
C GLY A 535 1.11 -16.32 -18.25
N TYR A 536 2.24 -15.59 -18.30
CA TYR A 536 3.04 -15.44 -19.50
C TYR A 536 4.30 -16.31 -19.45
N ARG A 537 4.80 -16.58 -20.65
CA ARG A 537 6.01 -17.32 -20.93
C ARG A 537 6.99 -16.37 -21.60
N ILE A 538 8.03 -15.95 -20.90
CA ILE A 538 9.05 -15.07 -21.47
C ILE A 538 9.76 -15.81 -22.61
N SER A 539 9.74 -15.22 -23.79
CA SER A 539 10.38 -15.74 -25.01
C SER A 539 11.78 -15.17 -25.18
N SER A 540 12.00 -13.90 -24.82
CA SER A 540 13.33 -13.28 -24.81
C SER A 540 13.42 -12.13 -23.79
N ILE A 541 14.64 -11.88 -23.32
CA ILE A 541 15.00 -10.73 -22.48
C ILE A 541 16.18 -10.02 -23.15
N ASN A 542 15.95 -8.80 -23.60
CA ASN A 542 16.97 -7.95 -24.18
C ASN A 542 17.46 -6.96 -23.11
N GLU A 543 18.76 -6.73 -23.05
CA GLU A 543 19.38 -5.96 -21.96
C GLU A 543 19.96 -4.65 -22.50
N THR A 544 19.64 -3.54 -21.84
CA THR A 544 20.32 -2.26 -22.06
C THR A 544 21.54 -2.21 -21.14
N LEU A 545 22.72 -2.54 -21.68
CA LEU A 545 23.97 -2.62 -20.94
C LEU A 545 24.68 -1.27 -20.82
N ASP A 546 25.24 -1.00 -19.65
CA ASP A 546 26.20 0.07 -19.41
C ASP A 546 27.51 -0.23 -20.19
N PRO A 547 28.03 0.74 -20.98
CA PRO A 547 29.31 0.61 -21.66
C PRO A 547 30.48 0.14 -20.77
N GLN A 548 30.46 0.47 -19.48
CA GLN A 548 31.47 0.06 -18.48
C GLN A 548 31.56 -1.46 -18.32
N TYR A 549 30.53 -2.22 -18.72
CA TYR A 549 30.58 -3.68 -18.70
C TYR A 549 31.70 -4.25 -19.59
N LYS A 550 32.09 -3.55 -20.66
CA LYS A 550 33.16 -4.00 -21.57
C LYS A 550 34.48 -4.24 -20.84
N ASP A 551 34.77 -3.42 -19.84
CA ASP A 551 35.99 -3.49 -19.06
C ASP A 551 35.89 -4.53 -17.93
N ALA A 552 34.68 -4.74 -17.38
CA ALA A 552 34.40 -5.71 -16.33
C ALA A 552 34.27 -7.17 -16.82
N LYS A 553 34.08 -7.39 -18.13
CA LYS A 553 33.74 -8.71 -18.70
C LYS A 553 34.81 -9.78 -18.51
N ASN A 554 36.09 -9.41 -18.33
CA ASN A 554 37.20 -10.33 -18.56
C ASN A 554 37.73 -11.10 -17.34
N GLN A 555 37.46 -10.76 -16.07
CA GLN A 555 38.10 -11.51 -14.97
C GLN A 555 37.62 -11.31 -13.52
N THR A 556 36.47 -10.68 -13.27
CA THR A 556 36.09 -10.29 -11.89
C THR A 556 34.87 -11.04 -11.39
N THR A 557 35.05 -12.06 -10.56
CA THR A 557 33.98 -12.64 -9.72
C THR A 557 33.64 -11.73 -8.52
N THR A 558 34.43 -10.67 -8.32
CA THR A 558 34.24 -9.69 -7.26
C THR A 558 33.92 -8.33 -7.84
N LEU A 559 32.82 -7.74 -7.40
CA LEU A 559 32.39 -6.39 -7.73
C LEU A 559 32.62 -5.49 -6.50
N SER A 560 33.49 -4.50 -6.64
CA SER A 560 33.80 -3.55 -5.57
C SER A 560 33.23 -2.17 -5.91
N ILE A 561 32.46 -1.60 -4.98
CA ILE A 561 31.70 -0.36 -5.12
C ILE A 561 31.91 0.47 -3.86
N GLY A 562 32.79 1.46 -3.91
CA GLY A 562 33.15 2.27 -2.74
C GLY A 562 33.62 1.38 -1.57
N ARG A 563 32.82 1.31 -0.50
CA ARG A 563 33.07 0.48 0.70
C ARG A 563 32.37 -0.88 0.69
N LEU A 564 31.59 -1.20 -0.34
CA LEU A 564 30.90 -2.48 -0.51
C LEU A 564 31.70 -3.38 -1.47
N SER A 565 31.83 -4.66 -1.12
CA SER A 565 32.38 -5.67 -2.04
C SER A 565 31.43 -6.86 -2.08
N ILE A 566 31.07 -7.28 -3.29
CA ILE A 566 30.25 -8.46 -3.56
C ILE A 566 31.17 -9.48 -4.22
N GLN A 567 31.37 -10.64 -3.57
CA GLN A 567 32.27 -11.69 -4.02
C GLN A 567 31.49 -12.86 -4.62
N ASP A 568 32.20 -13.78 -5.28
CA ASP A 568 31.67 -15.03 -5.83
C ASP A 568 30.52 -14.87 -6.85
N LEU A 569 30.50 -13.75 -7.58
CA LEU A 569 29.53 -13.51 -8.66
C LEU A 569 29.88 -14.35 -9.89
N SER A 570 28.88 -15.08 -10.41
CA SER A 570 28.96 -15.65 -11.75
C SER A 570 29.03 -14.55 -12.83
N PRO A 571 29.53 -14.85 -14.05
CA PRO A 571 29.56 -13.86 -15.13
C PRO A 571 28.19 -13.23 -15.44
N ASN A 572 27.10 -14.00 -15.29
CA ASN A 572 25.74 -13.53 -15.51
C ASN A 572 25.26 -12.63 -14.36
N GLU A 573 25.56 -12.96 -13.11
CA GLU A 573 25.20 -12.10 -11.97
C GLU A 573 25.97 -10.79 -11.98
N LEU A 574 27.27 -10.83 -12.31
CA LEU A 574 28.08 -9.63 -12.51
C LEU A 574 27.44 -8.75 -13.59
N LYS A 575 27.10 -9.32 -14.74
CA LYS A 575 26.49 -8.60 -15.86
C LYS A 575 25.21 -7.86 -15.46
N ARG A 576 24.36 -8.45 -14.61
CA ARG A 576 23.10 -7.84 -14.15
C ARG A 576 23.30 -6.51 -13.41
N PHE A 577 24.43 -6.32 -12.74
CA PHE A 577 24.76 -5.01 -12.16
C PHE A 577 25.05 -3.96 -13.24
N PHE A 578 25.42 -4.35 -14.45
CA PHE A 578 25.63 -3.42 -15.56
C PHE A 578 24.42 -3.31 -16.50
N VAL A 579 23.29 -3.95 -16.17
CA VAL A 579 22.05 -3.77 -16.95
C VAL A 579 21.24 -2.63 -16.36
N TYR A 580 20.99 -1.59 -17.16
CA TYR A 580 20.15 -0.47 -16.78
C TYR A 580 18.66 -0.82 -16.82
N GLN A 581 18.26 -1.56 -17.86
CA GLN A 581 16.86 -1.87 -18.16
C GLN A 581 16.75 -3.20 -18.90
N TYR A 582 15.67 -3.94 -18.62
CA TYR A 582 15.32 -5.17 -19.33
C TYR A 582 14.12 -4.94 -20.25
N LYS A 583 14.20 -5.49 -21.45
CA LYS A 583 13.13 -5.51 -22.45
C LYS A 583 12.64 -6.93 -22.63
N ILE A 584 11.40 -7.18 -22.26
CA ILE A 584 10.80 -8.50 -22.17
C ILE A 584 9.91 -8.72 -23.37
N THR A 585 10.06 -9.83 -24.06
CA THR A 585 9.09 -10.35 -25.02
C THR A 585 8.50 -11.63 -24.44
N ALA A 586 7.18 -11.71 -24.32
CA ALA A 586 6.50 -12.85 -23.70
C ALA A 586 5.24 -13.27 -24.46
N LYS A 587 4.83 -14.53 -24.32
CA LYS A 587 3.61 -15.10 -24.93
C LYS A 587 2.71 -15.72 -23.87
N LEU A 588 1.45 -16.01 -24.21
CA LEU A 588 0.56 -16.74 -23.30
C LEU A 588 1.10 -18.15 -23.02
N LYS A 589 0.91 -18.61 -21.79
CA LYS A 589 1.11 -20.03 -21.42
C LYS A 589 -0.12 -20.83 -21.87
N ASN A 590 0.00 -21.76 -22.82
CA ASN A 590 -1.12 -22.59 -23.26
C ASN A 590 -1.51 -23.62 -22.19
N VAL A 591 -2.82 -23.85 -22.00
CA VAL A 591 -3.37 -24.72 -20.94
C VAL A 591 -3.80 -26.10 -21.46
N ALA A 592 -3.73 -26.38 -22.77
CA ALA A 592 -4.29 -27.62 -23.36
C ALA A 592 -3.35 -28.41 -24.29
N GLY A 593 -2.04 -28.12 -24.31
CA GLY A 593 -1.12 -28.82 -25.20
C GLY A 593 0.38 -28.56 -24.99
N ASP A 594 0.76 -27.69 -24.05
CA ASP A 594 2.16 -27.32 -23.84
C ASP A 594 2.67 -27.82 -22.47
N GLU A 595 2.51 -29.12 -22.25
CA GLU A 595 3.35 -29.90 -21.30
C GLU A 595 4.66 -30.39 -21.97
N GLU A 596 4.89 -30.09 -23.25
CA GLU A 596 6.15 -30.37 -23.95
C GLU A 596 6.70 -29.10 -24.61
N TYR A 597 8.03 -28.93 -24.58
CA TYR A 597 8.85 -27.86 -25.17
C TYR A 597 9.01 -26.54 -24.39
N PHE A 598 9.76 -26.66 -23.29
CA PHE A 598 11.01 -25.89 -23.16
C PHE A 598 12.21 -26.81 -22.89
N THR A 599 12.70 -27.41 -23.96
CA THR A 599 14.09 -27.82 -24.17
C THR A 599 14.52 -27.02 -25.41
N ASP A 600 15.65 -26.31 -25.55
CA ASP A 600 16.86 -26.14 -24.77
C ASP A 600 17.31 -24.67 -24.92
N ILE A 601 17.34 -23.92 -23.83
CA ILE A 601 18.54 -23.11 -23.54
C ILE A 601 19.12 -23.83 -22.34
N LYS A 602 20.22 -24.56 -22.57
CA LYS A 602 21.04 -25.17 -21.53
C LYS A 602 21.58 -24.09 -20.60
N GLU A 603 20.79 -23.72 -19.62
CA GLU A 603 21.21 -23.22 -18.32
C GLU A 603 20.12 -23.71 -17.35
N ASN A 604 20.40 -24.85 -16.69
CA ASN A 604 19.52 -25.52 -15.74
C ASN A 604 18.79 -24.51 -14.84
N CYS A 605 17.49 -24.31 -15.05
CA CYS A 605 16.66 -23.57 -14.12
C CYS A 605 16.42 -24.47 -12.90
N MET A 606 17.27 -24.33 -11.89
CA MET A 606 17.24 -25.08 -10.63
C MET A 606 15.92 -25.01 -9.86
N LYS A 607 15.05 -24.05 -10.17
CA LYS A 607 13.71 -23.98 -9.59
C LYS A 607 12.84 -25.17 -10.01
N ASP A 608 13.06 -25.71 -11.21
CA ASP A 608 12.31 -26.86 -11.72
C ASP A 608 12.83 -28.16 -11.08
N VAL A 609 14.15 -28.34 -11.00
CA VAL A 609 14.80 -29.45 -10.28
C VAL A 609 14.38 -29.50 -8.80
N LEU A 610 14.33 -28.34 -8.14
CA LEU A 610 13.93 -28.27 -6.73
C LEU A 610 12.44 -28.57 -6.51
N ALA A 611 11.58 -28.15 -7.44
CA ALA A 611 10.14 -28.36 -7.36
C ALA A 611 9.78 -29.82 -7.66
N GLU A 612 10.33 -30.39 -8.73
CA GLU A 612 10.13 -31.78 -9.11
C GLU A 612 10.68 -32.73 -8.05
N GLY A 613 11.94 -32.53 -7.63
CA GLY A 613 12.53 -33.34 -6.57
C GLY A 613 11.73 -33.24 -5.27
N LYS A 614 11.12 -32.07 -4.96
CA LYS A 614 10.28 -31.92 -3.77
C LYS A 614 8.96 -32.69 -3.91
N SER A 615 8.35 -32.68 -5.09
CA SER A 615 7.16 -33.51 -5.36
C SER A 615 7.48 -34.98 -5.11
N LEU A 616 8.61 -35.46 -5.63
CA LEU A 616 9.07 -36.84 -5.42
C LEU A 616 9.39 -37.13 -3.94
N GLU A 617 9.95 -36.17 -3.19
CA GLU A 617 10.15 -36.26 -1.74
C GLU A 617 8.81 -36.39 -1.00
N ASP A 618 7.82 -35.58 -1.36
CA ASP A 618 6.48 -35.58 -0.77
C ASP A 618 5.71 -36.88 -1.11
N ASP A 619 5.95 -37.47 -2.28
CA ASP A 619 5.40 -38.77 -2.72
C ASP A 619 6.16 -39.99 -2.15
N GLY A 620 7.26 -39.78 -1.44
CA GLY A 620 8.09 -40.82 -0.85
C GLY A 620 9.02 -41.54 -1.82
N ALA A 621 9.16 -41.05 -3.05
CA ALA A 621 10.06 -41.56 -4.09
C ALA A 621 11.49 -41.00 -3.90
N TYR A 622 12.11 -41.32 -2.75
CA TYR A 622 13.36 -40.67 -2.32
C TYR A 622 14.55 -40.91 -3.25
N GLU A 623 14.69 -42.11 -3.81
CA GLU A 623 15.78 -42.42 -4.75
C GLU A 623 15.65 -41.65 -6.07
N GLU A 624 14.42 -41.39 -6.51
CA GLU A 624 14.14 -40.60 -7.71
C GLU A 624 14.35 -39.12 -7.41
N ALA A 625 13.86 -38.63 -6.27
CA ALA A 625 14.13 -37.27 -5.78
C ALA A 625 15.64 -36.97 -5.69
N ILE A 626 16.44 -37.92 -5.21
CA ILE A 626 17.91 -37.80 -5.16
C ILE A 626 18.51 -37.66 -6.56
N LYS A 627 18.04 -38.44 -7.54
CA LYS A 627 18.51 -38.34 -8.93
C LYS A 627 18.17 -36.98 -9.51
N THR A 628 16.93 -36.53 -9.35
CA THR A 628 16.48 -35.22 -9.79
C THR A 628 17.30 -34.11 -9.14
N TYR A 629 17.47 -34.11 -7.82
CA TYR A 629 18.32 -33.12 -7.14
C TYR A 629 19.80 -33.19 -7.54
N ALA A 630 20.31 -34.35 -7.97
CA ALA A 630 21.69 -34.48 -8.44
C ALA A 630 21.92 -33.81 -9.82
N GLU A 631 20.86 -33.52 -10.57
CA GLU A 631 20.92 -32.73 -11.80
C GLU A 631 21.14 -31.23 -11.53
N ALA A 632 21.11 -30.84 -10.25
CA ALA A 632 21.45 -29.50 -9.82
C ALA A 632 22.91 -29.13 -10.15
N GLY A 633 23.11 -28.06 -10.91
CA GLY A 633 24.44 -27.54 -11.25
C GLY A 633 25.10 -26.84 -10.06
N SER A 634 26.42 -27.01 -9.88
CA SER A 634 27.18 -26.43 -8.77
C SER A 634 27.21 -24.89 -8.74
N ASP A 635 26.95 -24.27 -9.89
CA ASP A 635 27.15 -22.84 -10.11
C ASP A 635 25.87 -22.01 -9.82
N HIS A 636 24.81 -22.65 -9.32
CA HIS A 636 23.52 -22.01 -9.08
C HIS A 636 23.29 -21.66 -7.61
N ALA A 637 22.65 -20.52 -7.34
CA ALA A 637 22.32 -20.01 -6.00
C ALA A 637 21.43 -20.94 -5.13
N ASP A 638 20.86 -21.99 -5.71
CA ASP A 638 19.96 -22.95 -5.05
C ASP A 638 20.61 -24.34 -4.91
N TYR A 639 21.87 -24.49 -5.36
CA TYR A 639 22.60 -25.77 -5.31
C TYR A 639 22.78 -26.27 -3.88
N ALA A 640 23.11 -25.37 -2.94
CA ALA A 640 23.20 -25.69 -1.52
C ALA A 640 21.87 -26.28 -1.00
N LYS A 641 20.74 -25.75 -1.46
CA LYS A 641 19.41 -26.23 -1.07
C LYS A 641 19.09 -27.61 -1.66
N ALA A 642 19.47 -27.88 -2.91
CA ALA A 642 19.32 -29.21 -3.50
C ALA A 642 20.17 -30.25 -2.76
N LEU A 643 21.43 -29.92 -2.43
CA LEU A 643 22.29 -30.77 -1.60
C LEU A 643 21.67 -31.03 -0.21
N ALA A 644 21.08 -30.02 0.41
CA ALA A 644 20.39 -30.19 1.69
C ALA A 644 19.18 -31.14 1.57
N ARG A 645 18.41 -31.03 0.47
CA ARG A 645 17.27 -31.91 0.24
C ARG A 645 17.67 -33.34 -0.11
N MET A 646 18.75 -33.56 -0.85
CA MET A 646 19.36 -34.89 -0.99
C MET A 646 19.72 -35.47 0.38
N GLY A 647 20.26 -34.65 1.28
CA GLY A 647 20.49 -35.02 2.68
C GLY A 647 19.21 -35.51 3.38
N ASN A 648 18.08 -34.81 3.20
CA ASN A 648 16.78 -35.23 3.74
C ASN A 648 16.32 -36.57 3.15
N CYS A 649 16.43 -36.77 1.84
CA CYS A 649 16.05 -38.02 1.18
C CYS A 649 16.91 -39.19 1.71
N TYR A 650 18.22 -39.01 1.85
CA TYR A 650 19.09 -40.04 2.44
C TYR A 650 18.77 -40.31 3.91
N MET A 651 18.31 -39.30 4.65
CA MET A 651 17.84 -39.47 6.03
C MET A 651 16.57 -40.35 6.08
N GLN A 652 15.63 -40.16 5.14
CA GLN A 652 14.44 -41.02 5.02
C GLN A 652 14.80 -42.46 4.62
N LEU A 653 15.81 -42.62 3.76
CA LEU A 653 16.37 -43.93 3.38
C LEU A 653 17.27 -44.56 4.47
N GLN A 654 17.36 -43.96 5.66
CA GLN A 654 18.21 -44.39 6.78
C GLN A 654 19.71 -44.50 6.44
N ASN A 655 20.18 -43.84 5.38
CA ASN A 655 21.59 -43.79 5.00
C ASN A 655 22.26 -42.56 5.64
N ILE A 656 22.59 -42.70 6.92
CA ILE A 656 23.13 -41.61 7.77
C ILE A 656 24.44 -41.04 7.22
N SER A 657 25.36 -41.89 6.77
CA SER A 657 26.66 -41.44 6.23
C SER A 657 26.51 -40.57 4.98
N SER A 658 25.54 -40.90 4.11
CA SER A 658 25.28 -40.10 2.90
C SER A 658 24.56 -38.80 3.26
N ALA A 659 23.58 -38.85 4.17
CA ALA A 659 22.87 -37.68 4.64
C ALA A 659 23.84 -36.63 5.24
N GLU A 660 24.71 -37.05 6.15
CA GLU A 660 25.74 -36.19 6.75
C GLU A 660 26.65 -35.56 5.68
N ASN A 661 27.14 -36.36 4.74
CA ASN A 661 27.99 -35.88 3.65
C ASN A 661 27.31 -34.81 2.79
N TYR A 662 26.04 -35.02 2.42
CA TYR A 662 25.31 -34.05 1.58
C TYR A 662 24.92 -32.77 2.33
N TYR A 663 24.58 -32.85 3.62
CA TYR A 663 24.40 -31.65 4.43
C TYR A 663 25.72 -30.88 4.62
N GLN A 664 26.85 -31.56 4.83
CA GLN A 664 28.16 -30.90 4.91
C GLN A 664 28.56 -30.26 3.59
N LYS A 665 28.27 -30.90 2.44
CA LYS A 665 28.46 -30.30 1.12
C LYS A 665 27.58 -29.06 0.95
N SER A 666 26.32 -29.11 1.36
CA SER A 666 25.41 -27.96 1.35
C SER A 666 26.00 -26.79 2.15
N LEU A 667 26.46 -27.03 3.38
CA LEU A 667 27.07 -25.99 4.22
C LEU A 667 28.44 -25.50 3.74
N LYS A 668 29.16 -26.26 2.89
CA LYS A 668 30.37 -25.76 2.23
C LYS A 668 30.04 -24.74 1.15
N VAL A 669 28.91 -24.91 0.47
CA VAL A 669 28.42 -23.99 -0.56
C VAL A 669 27.73 -22.79 0.07
N GLU A 670 26.88 -23.01 1.06
CA GLU A 670 26.18 -21.97 1.81
C GLU A 670 26.41 -22.18 3.32
N PRO A 671 27.46 -21.59 3.91
CA PRO A 671 27.78 -21.75 5.33
C PRO A 671 26.66 -21.33 6.29
N GLN A 672 25.75 -20.47 5.82
CA GLN A 672 24.60 -19.98 6.56
C GLN A 672 23.30 -20.75 6.26
N GLY A 673 23.35 -21.79 5.43
CA GLY A 673 22.18 -22.56 5.00
C GLY A 673 21.46 -23.26 6.16
N TYR A 674 20.33 -22.71 6.59
CA TYR A 674 19.62 -23.22 7.76
C TYR A 674 19.01 -24.62 7.55
N VAL A 675 18.63 -24.99 6.33
CA VAL A 675 18.02 -26.30 6.02
C VAL A 675 19.01 -27.44 6.32
N ALA A 676 20.26 -27.31 5.84
CA ALA A 676 21.30 -28.30 6.12
C ALA A 676 21.74 -28.27 7.59
N SER A 677 21.75 -27.10 8.23
CA SER A 677 22.02 -26.98 9.66
C SER A 677 20.96 -27.68 10.51
N VAL A 678 19.68 -27.56 10.17
CA VAL A 678 18.59 -28.29 10.83
C VAL A 678 18.75 -29.80 10.60
N GLY A 679 19.04 -30.22 9.37
CA GLY A 679 19.27 -31.63 9.02
C GLY A 679 20.42 -32.28 9.80
N LEU A 680 21.57 -31.60 9.89
CA LEU A 680 22.70 -32.06 10.73
C LEU A 680 22.35 -32.07 12.21
N GLY A 681 21.59 -31.09 12.70
CA GLY A 681 21.14 -31.09 14.10
C GLY A 681 20.27 -32.30 14.42
N LEU A 682 19.39 -32.71 13.51
CA LEU A 682 18.58 -33.92 13.66
C LEU A 682 19.44 -35.19 13.62
N LEU A 683 20.46 -35.22 12.77
CA LEU A 683 21.41 -36.33 12.68
C LEU A 683 22.27 -36.43 13.96
N GLU A 684 22.70 -35.30 14.51
CA GLU A 684 23.39 -35.21 15.80
C GLU A 684 22.49 -35.73 16.95
N VAL A 685 21.18 -35.43 16.93
CA VAL A 685 20.21 -36.03 17.88
C VAL A 685 20.15 -37.55 17.70
N GLN A 686 20.09 -38.06 16.48
CA GLN A 686 20.01 -39.51 16.21
C GLN A 686 21.30 -40.24 16.63
N LEU A 687 22.45 -39.56 16.60
CA LEU A 687 23.74 -40.08 17.06
C LEU A 687 24.02 -39.80 18.54
N ASP A 688 23.00 -39.41 19.32
CA ASP A 688 23.08 -39.08 20.74
C ASP A 688 24.05 -37.94 21.11
N LYS A 689 24.40 -37.08 20.15
CA LYS A 689 25.25 -35.89 20.32
C LYS A 689 24.42 -34.64 20.65
N TYR A 690 23.64 -34.73 21.72
CA TYR A 690 22.61 -33.72 22.03
C TYR A 690 23.15 -32.31 22.30
N ASP A 691 24.32 -32.17 22.93
CA ASP A 691 24.88 -30.85 23.25
C ASP A 691 25.33 -30.09 21.99
N ASP A 692 25.77 -30.80 20.95
CA ASP A 692 26.12 -30.19 19.66
C ASP A 692 24.87 -29.86 18.84
N ALA A 693 23.88 -30.75 18.86
CA ALA A 693 22.56 -30.48 18.26
C ALA A 693 21.92 -29.21 18.86
N ILE A 694 21.96 -29.05 20.19
CA ILE A 694 21.43 -27.86 20.86
C ILE A 694 22.14 -26.59 20.39
N LYS A 695 23.48 -26.58 20.31
CA LYS A 695 24.23 -25.41 19.81
C LYS A 695 23.82 -25.07 18.39
N ARG A 696 23.67 -26.08 17.53
CA ARG A 696 23.30 -25.91 16.13
C ARG A 696 21.87 -25.40 15.96
N PHE A 697 20.91 -25.96 16.69
CA PHE A 697 19.54 -25.46 16.65
C PHE A 697 19.42 -24.06 17.26
N LEU A 698 20.12 -23.75 18.34
CA LEU A 698 20.16 -22.40 18.91
C LEU A 698 20.68 -21.39 17.89
N TYR A 699 21.78 -21.71 17.21
CA TYR A 699 22.32 -20.91 16.11
C TYR A 699 21.25 -20.64 15.03
N VAL A 700 20.54 -21.69 14.59
CA VAL A 700 19.46 -21.53 13.60
C VAL A 700 18.33 -20.66 14.15
N THR A 701 17.84 -20.90 15.37
CA THR A 701 16.72 -20.12 15.93
C THR A 701 17.06 -18.66 16.20
N GLN A 702 18.33 -18.30 16.39
CA GLN A 702 18.78 -16.92 16.57
C GLN A 702 18.84 -16.16 15.25
N ASN A 703 19.28 -16.81 14.17
CA ASN A 703 19.43 -16.18 12.85
C ASN A 703 18.20 -16.34 11.97
N TYR A 704 17.38 -17.36 12.23
CA TYR A 704 16.16 -17.73 11.49
C TYR A 704 15.02 -17.99 12.48
N PRO A 705 14.47 -16.93 13.11
CA PRO A 705 13.47 -17.04 14.18
C PRO A 705 12.12 -17.62 13.72
N ASP A 706 11.91 -17.79 12.41
CA ASP A 706 10.67 -18.33 11.84
C ASP A 706 10.76 -19.84 11.55
N SER A 707 11.85 -20.51 11.93
CA SER A 707 12.05 -21.95 11.67
C SER A 707 11.38 -22.85 12.73
N ASP A 708 10.15 -23.27 12.46
CA ASP A 708 9.42 -24.23 13.30
C ASP A 708 10.18 -25.56 13.47
N LYS A 709 10.83 -26.06 12.41
CA LYS A 709 11.65 -27.28 12.44
C LYS A 709 12.87 -27.15 13.35
N ALA A 710 13.52 -25.99 13.42
CA ALA A 710 14.65 -25.77 14.30
C ALA A 710 14.22 -25.73 15.77
N PHE A 711 13.10 -25.05 16.09
CA PHE A 711 12.53 -25.07 17.43
C PHE A 711 12.05 -26.47 17.84
N SER A 712 11.47 -27.23 16.93
CA SER A 712 11.07 -28.62 17.17
C SER A 712 12.29 -29.52 17.44
N GLY A 713 13.35 -29.40 16.64
CA GLY A 713 14.62 -30.10 16.85
C GLY A 713 15.29 -29.73 18.18
N LEU A 714 15.27 -28.44 18.55
CA LEU A 714 15.75 -27.96 19.85
C LEU A 714 14.97 -28.58 21.01
N GLY A 715 13.65 -28.67 20.89
CA GLY A 715 12.78 -29.32 21.87
C GLY A 715 13.13 -30.79 22.06
N ILE A 716 13.35 -31.53 20.96
CA ILE A 716 13.76 -32.94 21.01
C ILE A 716 15.11 -33.08 21.72
N ALA A 717 16.09 -32.25 21.36
CA ALA A 717 17.42 -32.32 21.96
C ALA A 717 17.41 -31.98 23.45
N TYR A 718 16.63 -30.98 23.88
CA TYR A 718 16.43 -30.67 25.30
C TYR A 718 15.70 -31.79 26.05
N SER A 719 14.68 -32.40 25.44
CA SER A 719 13.96 -33.55 26.02
C SER A 719 14.92 -34.71 26.31
N LYS A 720 15.79 -35.05 25.35
CA LYS A 720 16.83 -36.09 25.52
C LYS A 720 17.87 -35.78 26.60
N LYS A 721 18.06 -34.49 26.92
CA LYS A 721 18.90 -34.02 28.03
C LYS A 721 18.15 -33.92 29.37
N ASN A 722 16.89 -34.35 29.43
CA ASN A 722 15.99 -34.19 30.59
C ASN A 722 15.78 -32.72 31.00
N LYS A 723 15.89 -31.79 30.04
CA LYS A 723 15.59 -30.36 30.23
C LYS A 723 14.15 -30.07 29.85
N THR A 724 13.23 -30.55 30.69
CA THR A 724 11.79 -30.56 30.40
C THR A 724 11.21 -29.18 30.13
N SER A 725 11.59 -28.17 30.92
CA SER A 725 11.05 -26.81 30.78
C SER A 725 11.48 -26.17 29.46
N GLU A 726 12.76 -26.28 29.11
CA GLU A 726 13.30 -25.74 27.87
C GLU A 726 12.76 -26.49 26.64
N ALA A 727 12.55 -27.80 26.76
CA ALA A 727 11.92 -28.60 25.72
C ALA A 727 10.49 -28.14 25.45
N MET A 728 9.69 -27.93 26.51
CA MET A 728 8.31 -27.46 26.38
C MET A 728 8.22 -26.06 25.77
N ASP A 729 9.10 -25.12 26.16
CA ASP A 729 9.16 -23.79 25.53
C ASP A 729 9.52 -23.88 24.04
N ALA A 730 10.53 -24.68 23.69
CA ALA A 730 10.94 -24.86 22.31
C ALA A 730 9.82 -25.47 21.44
N PHE A 731 9.14 -26.52 21.91
CA PHE A 731 8.00 -27.09 21.19
C PHE A 731 6.81 -26.13 21.10
N SER A 732 6.53 -25.34 22.14
CA SER A 732 5.47 -24.33 22.12
C SER A 732 5.74 -23.25 21.09
N ARG A 733 7.00 -22.80 20.96
CA ARG A 733 7.42 -21.86 19.90
C ARG A 733 7.30 -22.47 18.52
N ALA A 734 7.68 -23.74 18.34
CA ALA A 734 7.50 -24.45 17.07
C ALA A 734 6.02 -24.47 16.64
N LEU A 735 5.10 -24.76 17.57
CA LEU A 735 3.66 -24.79 17.29
C LEU A 735 3.05 -23.39 17.06
N LYS A 736 3.60 -22.36 17.70
CA LYS A 736 3.20 -20.97 17.42
C LYS A 736 3.56 -20.55 15.99
N LEU A 737 4.68 -21.03 15.47
CA LEU A 737 5.14 -20.77 14.10
C LEU A 737 4.42 -21.64 13.07
N ASN A 738 4.32 -22.94 13.37
CA ASN A 738 3.63 -23.90 12.55
C ASN A 738 2.87 -24.89 13.43
N ILE A 739 1.58 -24.62 13.55
CA ILE A 739 0.68 -25.38 14.39
C ILE A 739 0.42 -26.82 13.88
N THR A 740 0.75 -27.10 12.63
CA THR A 740 0.68 -28.45 12.02
C THR A 740 1.96 -29.27 12.23
N ASN A 741 2.95 -28.76 12.98
CA ASN A 741 4.19 -29.48 13.26
C ASN A 741 3.92 -30.68 14.20
N LYS A 742 3.61 -31.83 13.58
CA LYS A 742 3.26 -33.07 14.29
C LYS A 742 4.31 -33.48 15.34
N PRO A 743 5.63 -33.48 15.03
CA PRO A 743 6.64 -33.82 16.04
C PRO A 743 6.59 -32.92 17.28
N ALA A 744 6.43 -31.60 17.09
CA ALA A 744 6.35 -30.68 18.21
C ALA A 744 5.10 -30.93 19.06
N MET A 745 3.96 -31.17 18.42
CA MET A 745 2.70 -31.48 19.12
C MET A 745 2.80 -32.77 19.93
N SER A 746 3.27 -33.86 19.33
CA SER A 746 3.36 -35.17 20.00
C SER A 746 4.31 -35.13 21.20
N ASN A 747 5.50 -34.53 21.04
CA ASN A 747 6.48 -34.46 22.12
C ASN A 747 6.03 -33.49 23.23
N LEU A 748 5.40 -32.37 22.90
CA LEU A 748 4.87 -31.44 23.89
C LEU A 748 3.76 -32.10 24.73
N LEU A 749 2.87 -32.85 24.09
CA LEU A 749 1.81 -33.60 24.76
C LEU A 749 2.38 -34.67 25.69
N GLU A 750 3.38 -35.45 25.22
CA GLU A 750 4.06 -36.46 26.02
C GLU A 750 4.74 -35.85 27.26
N LEU A 751 5.52 -34.78 27.07
CA LEU A 751 6.19 -34.09 28.17
C LEU A 751 5.20 -33.47 29.16
N SER A 752 4.07 -32.96 28.68
CA SER A 752 3.00 -32.46 29.55
C SER A 752 2.37 -33.56 30.41
N TYR A 753 2.18 -34.77 29.87
CA TYR A 753 1.71 -35.90 30.66
C TYR A 753 2.73 -36.36 31.70
N GLN A 754 4.02 -36.39 31.34
CA GLN A 754 5.09 -36.80 32.26
C GLN A 754 5.33 -35.77 33.37
N SER A 755 5.21 -34.48 33.06
CA SER A 755 5.43 -33.37 34.01
C SER A 755 4.17 -32.90 34.75
N ASN A 756 2.99 -33.41 34.36
CA ASN A 756 1.69 -32.97 34.85
C ASN A 756 1.43 -31.46 34.66
N GLN A 757 2.01 -30.87 33.60
CA GLN A 757 1.89 -29.45 33.24
C GLN A 757 1.08 -29.29 31.95
N PHE A 758 -0.20 -28.96 32.09
CA PHE A 758 -1.15 -29.00 30.98
C PHE A 758 -1.53 -27.64 30.38
N GLY A 759 -1.39 -26.55 31.14
CA GLY A 759 -2.04 -25.28 30.82
C GLY A 759 -1.56 -24.64 29.51
N GLN A 760 -0.26 -24.63 29.24
CA GLN A 760 0.28 -24.02 28.02
C GLN A 760 -0.09 -24.82 26.75
N VAL A 761 -0.14 -26.14 26.87
CA VAL A 761 -0.47 -27.04 25.76
C VAL A 761 -1.96 -27.00 25.44
N GLU A 762 -2.80 -27.00 26.47
CA GLU A 762 -4.24 -26.83 26.31
C GLU A 762 -4.59 -25.51 25.60
N LEU A 763 -3.92 -24.41 25.96
CA LEU A 763 -4.11 -23.11 25.33
C LEU A 763 -3.74 -23.14 23.84
N ALA A 764 -2.58 -23.71 23.50
CA ALA A 764 -2.13 -23.85 22.12
C ALA A 764 -3.08 -24.73 21.28
N MET A 765 -3.55 -25.84 21.85
CA MET A 765 -4.51 -26.73 21.19
C MET A 765 -5.87 -26.05 20.95
N LYS A 766 -6.38 -25.28 21.93
CA LYS A 766 -7.63 -24.51 21.77
C LYS A 766 -7.52 -23.44 20.67
N GLN A 767 -6.42 -22.69 20.65
CA GLN A 767 -6.15 -21.70 19.59
C GLN A 767 -6.12 -22.34 18.20
N TYR A 768 -5.55 -23.52 18.06
CA TYR A 768 -5.55 -24.23 16.77
C TYR A 768 -6.96 -24.64 16.33
N LEU A 769 -7.74 -25.20 17.25
CA LEU A 769 -9.11 -25.66 17.00
C LEU A 769 -10.11 -24.53 16.70
N GLU A 770 -9.73 -23.26 16.90
CA GLU A 770 -10.51 -22.10 16.43
C GLU A 770 -10.46 -21.96 14.90
N THR A 771 -9.35 -22.37 14.28
CA THR A 771 -9.13 -22.27 12.82
C THR A 771 -9.29 -23.60 12.10
N HIS A 772 -9.12 -24.72 12.80
CA HIS A 772 -9.24 -26.08 12.29
C HIS A 772 -10.16 -26.89 13.21
N PRO A 773 -11.46 -26.57 13.27
CA PRO A 773 -12.38 -27.11 14.27
C PRO A 773 -12.60 -28.61 14.17
N ASP A 774 -12.23 -29.21 13.05
CA ASP A 774 -12.39 -30.61 12.64
C ASP A 774 -11.09 -31.44 12.79
N ASN A 775 -10.00 -30.86 13.30
CA ASN A 775 -8.75 -31.61 13.47
C ASN A 775 -8.86 -32.61 14.65
N THR A 776 -9.05 -33.87 14.29
CA THR A 776 -9.28 -35.00 15.22
C THR A 776 -8.09 -35.31 16.10
N ASP A 777 -6.85 -35.20 15.60
CA ASP A 777 -5.62 -35.45 16.37
C ASP A 777 -5.51 -34.47 17.56
N ILE A 778 -5.83 -33.19 17.31
CA ILE A 778 -5.77 -32.15 18.35
C ILE A 778 -6.97 -32.23 19.30
N LEU A 779 -8.16 -32.56 18.80
CA LEU A 779 -9.32 -32.83 19.66
C LEU A 779 -9.05 -34.00 20.61
N PHE A 780 -8.41 -35.07 20.12
CA PHE A 780 -8.06 -36.23 20.92
C PHE A 780 -7.01 -35.89 21.99
N GLY A 781 -5.96 -35.14 21.60
CA GLY A 781 -4.94 -34.66 22.52
C GLY A 781 -5.50 -33.75 23.63
N LEU A 782 -6.40 -32.82 23.27
CA LEU A 782 -7.06 -31.92 24.20
C LEU A 782 -7.95 -32.68 25.20
N ALA A 783 -8.73 -33.64 24.71
CA ALA A 783 -9.56 -34.50 25.57
C ALA A 783 -8.71 -35.31 26.57
N GLY A 784 -7.58 -35.85 26.11
CA GLY A 784 -6.64 -36.57 26.99
C GLY A 784 -6.04 -35.67 28.08
N ILE A 785 -5.69 -34.43 27.74
CA ILE A 785 -5.21 -33.43 28.72
C ILE A 785 -6.30 -33.12 29.75
N GLN A 786 -7.53 -32.87 29.31
CA GLN A 786 -8.67 -32.59 30.19
C GLN A 786 -8.95 -33.76 31.13
N TYR A 787 -8.92 -34.99 30.61
CA TYR A 787 -9.09 -36.21 31.39
C TYR A 787 -8.00 -36.36 32.47
N LYS A 788 -6.72 -36.18 32.10
CA LYS A 788 -5.60 -36.24 33.06
C LYS A 788 -5.60 -35.08 34.06
N SER A 789 -6.23 -33.97 33.72
CA SER A 789 -6.49 -32.84 34.63
C SER A 789 -7.72 -33.05 35.54
N ASN A 790 -8.35 -34.23 35.54
CA ASN A 790 -9.60 -34.54 36.23
C ASN A 790 -10.81 -33.68 35.82
N ARG A 791 -10.78 -33.07 34.63
CA ARG A 791 -11.91 -32.33 34.03
C ARG A 791 -12.68 -33.26 33.09
N PHE A 792 -13.39 -34.21 33.68
CA PHE A 792 -14.06 -35.28 32.93
C PHE A 792 -15.18 -34.78 32.02
N GLU A 793 -15.90 -33.72 32.43
CA GLU A 793 -16.98 -33.13 31.64
C GLU A 793 -16.45 -32.42 30.38
N ASP A 794 -15.37 -31.64 30.51
CA ASP A 794 -14.71 -31.02 29.37
C ASP A 794 -14.15 -32.06 28.40
N ALA A 795 -13.54 -33.14 28.93
CA ALA A 795 -13.04 -34.25 28.14
C ALA A 795 -14.16 -34.95 27.37
N GLN A 796 -15.30 -35.19 28.02
CA GLN A 796 -16.47 -35.81 27.38
C GLN A 796 -17.06 -34.92 26.27
N ASN A 797 -17.13 -33.60 26.49
CA ASN A 797 -17.59 -32.66 25.47
C ASN A 797 -16.65 -32.64 24.26
N THR A 798 -15.34 -32.63 24.51
CA THR A 798 -14.33 -32.64 23.46
C THR A 798 -14.33 -33.95 22.68
N LEU A 799 -14.49 -35.10 23.35
CA LEU A 799 -14.65 -36.41 22.70
C LEU A 799 -15.95 -36.53 21.91
N SER A 800 -17.05 -35.97 22.41
CA SER A 800 -18.32 -35.93 21.67
C SER A 800 -18.15 -35.17 20.36
N ARG A 801 -17.49 -33.99 20.43
CA ARG A 801 -17.15 -33.19 19.26
C ARG A 801 -16.19 -33.92 18.30
N LEU A 802 -15.23 -34.69 18.82
CA LEU A 802 -14.37 -35.55 17.98
C LEU A 802 -15.20 -36.58 17.22
N LEU A 803 -16.14 -37.26 17.89
CA LEU A 803 -17.00 -38.28 17.28
C LEU A 803 -17.97 -37.70 16.24
N GLU A 804 -18.32 -36.41 16.33
CA GLU A 804 -19.08 -35.70 15.29
C GLU A 804 -18.29 -35.59 13.98
N PHE A 805 -16.97 -35.37 14.07
CA PHE A 805 -16.10 -35.22 12.90
C PHE A 805 -15.53 -36.55 12.40
N ASN A 806 -15.25 -37.49 13.30
CA ASN A 806 -14.80 -38.84 12.95
C ASN A 806 -15.49 -39.90 13.83
N PRO A 807 -16.59 -40.49 13.35
CA PRO A 807 -17.35 -41.51 14.09
C PRO A 807 -16.68 -42.89 14.17
N ASN A 808 -15.65 -43.14 13.34
CA ASN A 808 -14.89 -44.38 13.27
C ASN A 808 -13.57 -44.26 14.05
#